data_AF-A0A5C3E9X3-F1
#
_entry.id   AF-A0A5C3E9X3-F1
#
_cell.length_a   1.000
_cell.length_b   1.000
_cell.length_c   1.000
_cell.angle_alpha   90.00
_cell.angle_beta   90.00
_cell.angle_gamma   90.00
#
_symmetry.space_group_name_H-M   'P 1'
#
loop_
_entity.id
_entity.type
_entity.pdbx_description
1 polymer ?
#
loop_
_entity_poly.entity_id
_entity_poly.type
_entity_poly.pdbx_seq_one_letter_code
_entity_poly.pdbx_strand_id
1 'polypeptide(L)'
;MSSTDETFYPASKAVEFVSILKACLGTGLISRAHKVFTDLRSQAAARSRELWELRRRLAQGIIDQNDWQQDLGELGEYQSPIEVWTYNSMLQAYFRKAYQAESLDGTAEWLNRAWELWRDMEKSALSAQGDQPPSPDPKPNPASFATMARGIVALQRSGRYPSSAPALDDLVLSIKRAEYGLDSILTSSAFNPEAAEDLDVHGPLGSKSVDQSREGEVDAELVLRSLTNVANQMGESGILKELETAQSILEGRRVLSEAQNNDQAFKEDPLINVPELLPVKTTSKASRLGKEPENKAGEMPFNLASLKENLSIVQEARRTITDPYERQKWLEHSALEAARKRLEHSAEKLEELGLQTTGALQSKPLQRWMWDWYNKLQETLKEDLERLDADAQSSKHDKKAMLPMEQQILPFLRLLPVSKLALITILELMRMSGNGGVTDGMKTTRALLSVGRAIEMEYHSDVVRKNPQIFQNAHAAQTVLRKRGLIDLAARREIKAWQKQQEEEGILSSIPRWTQTHLMHVATVNRKATDRDGVLWEEDQPAFYSTYQYLGGKKLGVIKLNEVIAKRLDKDSIQETLHPRHLPMLVPPKPWTSHDSGGYYSVRQSAMRYKDSAEQGSYLRAASDNGDLDTVLAALDVLGNTSWKINKPIFDVMTEVWNSGKDIADMPPIEMETPEPQKPDNYDHDIKARSVYLQRLKQWNQQRSSNHSQRCDVNYKLEIARAYLGERFYFPHNMDFRGRAYPMPPHLNHIGNDLCRGLLMFADSKPLGKAGLRWLRIHISNVFGYDKASFGEREQFAIDHEAEIRDSVERPLDGNRWWLKADDPWQCLASCMELKAALEHPDGPEAYESSLPVHQDGTCNGLQHYAALGGDLAGAKQVNLSRGDRPADVYSGVADLVIKMLDEEAAKGERMASILQGKVTRKVVKQTVMTTVYGVTFIGAKNQVMRQLADRAASYLAKVIMSCIGNLFSGAQKIQDWLSFSAKVIAKSIPAQRLEEATRPYQPSEASLKRADARGYSRDPAKADRIVKEQMTSVIWTTALGLPVVQPYRKTKKRQVSTAMQTVFIHDPLLDATHMILTALECHAAGLTFASVHDSYWTHAADIDTMSDMIRETFVRLHSQDILHRLRDEFLQRYAGYKVPVVSLQGSARKRTRSKASKDGSEETNAADDSSPPMHCSLCLRTSLSN
;
A
#
# COMPACT_ATOMS: atom_id res chain seq x y z
N MET A 1 50.02 -17.06 -19.61
CA MET A 1 48.77 -16.95 -18.84
C MET A 1 49.06 -15.95 -17.73
N SER A 2 48.26 -14.89 -17.62
CA SER A 2 48.64 -13.68 -16.89
C SER A 2 47.47 -13.18 -16.03
N SER A 3 47.81 -12.67 -14.85
CA SER A 3 46.90 -12.21 -13.78
C SER A 3 45.89 -11.14 -14.24
N THR A 4 44.66 -11.55 -14.52
CA THR A 4 43.50 -10.65 -14.71
C THR A 4 42.24 -11.06 -13.94
N ASP A 5 42.20 -12.25 -13.33
CA ASP A 5 40.96 -12.82 -12.78
C ASP A 5 40.77 -12.56 -11.26
N GLU A 6 41.79 -12.06 -10.55
CA GLU A 6 41.75 -11.84 -9.10
C GLU A 6 41.04 -10.53 -8.66
N THR A 7 40.70 -9.63 -9.60
CA THR A 7 40.25 -8.26 -9.27
C THR A 7 38.76 -8.08 -9.02
N PHE A 8 37.89 -9.04 -9.39
CA PHE A 8 36.43 -8.83 -9.33
C PHE A 8 35.79 -9.12 -7.97
N TYR A 9 36.31 -10.09 -7.21
CA TYR A 9 35.95 -10.29 -5.80
C TYR A 9 37.15 -10.84 -5.02
N PRO A 10 37.95 -9.99 -4.36
CA PRO A 10 38.69 -10.42 -3.19
C PRO A 10 37.69 -10.67 -2.06
N ALA A 11 36.99 -11.80 -2.11
CA ALA A 11 36.57 -12.46 -0.89
C ALA A 11 37.86 -12.65 -0.09
N SER A 12 38.04 -11.88 0.99
CA SER A 12 39.29 -11.94 1.75
C SER A 12 39.52 -13.40 2.14
N LYS A 13 40.77 -13.86 2.15
CA LYS A 13 41.09 -15.30 2.27
C LYS A 13 40.39 -15.97 3.48
N ALA A 14 40.11 -15.19 4.52
CA ALA A 14 39.31 -15.58 5.66
C ALA A 14 37.82 -15.85 5.35
N VAL A 15 37.14 -15.09 4.49
CA VAL A 15 35.75 -15.33 4.06
C VAL A 15 35.63 -16.66 3.31
N GLU A 16 36.60 -16.99 2.45
CA GLU A 16 36.68 -18.32 1.83
C GLU A 16 36.90 -19.41 2.89
N PHE A 17 37.88 -19.25 3.77
CA PHE A 17 38.16 -20.22 4.83
C PHE A 17 36.99 -20.39 5.81
N VAL A 18 36.25 -19.33 6.17
CA VAL A 18 35.03 -19.40 7.01
C VAL A 18 33.90 -20.12 6.27
N SER A 19 33.78 -19.95 4.96
CA SER A 19 32.81 -20.68 4.12
C SER A 19 33.17 -22.18 4.04
N ILE A 20 34.45 -22.51 3.85
CA ILE A 20 34.98 -23.88 3.89
C ILE A 20 34.80 -24.50 5.28
N LEU A 21 35.00 -23.73 6.36
CA LEU A 21 34.82 -24.15 7.74
C LEU A 21 33.36 -24.53 8.02
N LYS A 22 32.40 -23.66 7.64
CA LYS A 22 30.96 -23.95 7.70
C LYS A 22 30.60 -25.21 6.92
N ALA A 23 31.12 -25.38 5.70
CA ALA A 23 30.89 -26.58 4.90
C ALA A 23 31.47 -27.85 5.56
N CYS A 24 32.65 -27.77 6.19
CA CYS A 24 33.26 -28.90 6.90
C CYS A 24 32.52 -29.25 8.20
N LEU A 25 31.96 -28.27 8.91
CA LEU A 25 31.12 -28.50 10.09
C LEU A 25 29.79 -29.16 9.70
N GLY A 26 29.08 -28.61 8.70
CA GLY A 26 27.81 -29.14 8.22
C GLY A 26 27.90 -30.53 7.56
N THR A 27 29.08 -30.95 7.13
CA THR A 27 29.35 -32.30 6.56
C THR A 27 30.03 -33.26 7.54
N GLY A 28 30.24 -32.88 8.81
CA GLY A 28 30.90 -33.72 9.81
C GLY A 28 32.41 -33.95 9.59
N LEU A 29 33.04 -33.22 8.66
CA LEU A 29 34.47 -33.31 8.33
C LEU A 29 35.35 -32.58 9.37
N ILE A 30 35.19 -32.94 10.65
CA ILE A 30 35.71 -32.21 11.81
C ILE A 30 37.25 -32.11 11.82
N SER A 31 37.99 -33.09 11.29
CA SER A 31 39.45 -32.97 11.12
C SER A 31 39.84 -31.87 10.12
N ARG A 32 39.04 -31.67 9.06
CA ARG A 32 39.26 -30.62 8.05
C ARG A 32 38.83 -29.26 8.57
N ALA A 33 37.71 -29.20 9.32
CA ALA A 33 37.29 -28.03 10.06
C ALA A 33 38.38 -27.55 11.03
N HIS A 34 38.94 -28.45 11.85
CA HIS A 34 40.03 -28.13 12.78
C HIS A 34 41.24 -27.50 12.06
N LYS A 35 41.70 -28.07 10.94
CA LYS A 35 42.83 -27.50 10.19
C LYS A 35 42.52 -26.08 9.69
N VAL A 36 41.39 -25.90 9.01
CA VAL A 36 40.98 -24.60 8.45
C VAL A 36 40.79 -23.54 9.55
N PHE A 37 40.27 -23.95 10.71
CA PHE A 37 40.13 -23.08 11.88
C PHE A 37 41.48 -22.68 12.50
N THR A 38 42.45 -23.59 12.60
CA THR A 38 43.82 -23.28 13.05
C THR A 38 44.54 -22.37 12.04
N ASP A 39 44.39 -22.65 10.74
CA ASP A 39 44.94 -21.80 9.67
C ASP A 39 44.35 -20.37 9.75
N LEU A 40 43.05 -20.23 10.02
CA LEU A 40 42.35 -18.95 10.29
C LEU A 40 42.91 -18.24 11.53
N ARG A 41 42.95 -18.91 12.71
CA ARG A 41 43.49 -18.35 13.96
C ARG A 41 44.92 -17.84 13.77
N SER A 42 45.75 -18.56 13.02
CA SER A 42 47.14 -18.14 12.74
C SER A 42 47.23 -16.85 11.91
N GLN A 43 46.34 -16.65 10.95
CA GLN A 43 46.26 -15.44 10.12
C GLN A 43 45.79 -14.23 10.94
N ALA A 44 44.77 -14.42 11.80
CA ALA A 44 44.32 -13.37 12.74
C ALA A 44 45.43 -13.02 13.76
N ALA A 45 46.16 -14.01 14.27
CA ALA A 45 47.30 -13.81 15.15
C ALA A 45 48.47 -13.07 14.49
N ALA A 46 48.61 -13.12 13.17
CA ALA A 46 49.61 -12.37 12.41
C ALA A 46 49.16 -10.91 12.22
N ARG A 47 47.96 -10.68 11.68
CA ARG A 47 47.41 -9.34 11.45
C ARG A 47 47.28 -8.52 12.74
N SER A 48 46.88 -9.14 13.86
CA SER A 48 46.85 -8.48 15.17
C SER A 48 48.24 -7.97 15.61
N ARG A 49 49.30 -8.74 15.34
CA ARG A 49 50.69 -8.36 15.63
C ARG A 49 51.19 -7.23 14.75
N GLU A 50 50.91 -7.28 13.45
CA GLU A 50 51.25 -6.20 12.50
C GLU A 50 50.62 -4.86 12.94
N LEU A 51 49.32 -4.87 13.26
CA LEU A 51 48.59 -3.71 13.77
C LEU A 51 49.13 -3.17 15.10
N TRP A 52 49.52 -4.06 16.01
CA TRP A 52 50.14 -3.68 17.29
C TRP A 52 51.53 -3.07 17.09
N GLU A 53 52.39 -3.67 16.25
CA GLU A 53 53.71 -3.12 15.94
C GLU A 53 53.64 -1.74 15.28
N LEU A 54 52.71 -1.53 14.33
CA LEU A 54 52.50 -0.23 13.68
C LEU A 54 52.06 0.83 14.69
N ARG A 55 51.08 0.52 15.55
CA ARG A 55 50.66 1.42 16.65
C ARG A 55 51.82 1.76 17.60
N ARG A 56 52.68 0.78 17.91
CA ARG A 56 53.86 0.96 18.78
C ARG A 56 54.93 1.83 18.13
N ARG A 57 55.16 1.70 16.82
CA ARG A 57 56.09 2.56 16.05
C ARG A 57 55.60 4.01 15.92
N LEU A 58 54.29 4.23 15.72
CA LEU A 58 53.71 5.58 15.78
C LEU A 58 53.87 6.20 17.18
N ALA A 59 53.56 5.45 18.24
CA ALA A 59 53.70 5.92 19.62
C ALA A 59 55.16 6.26 20.00
N GLN A 60 56.13 5.71 19.27
CA GLN A 60 57.56 6.00 19.39
C GLN A 60 58.05 7.13 18.44
N GLY A 61 57.18 7.71 17.62
CA GLY A 61 57.54 8.76 16.65
C GLY A 61 58.39 8.27 15.47
N ILE A 62 58.36 6.97 15.16
CA ILE A 62 59.17 6.36 14.09
C ILE A 62 58.48 6.47 12.71
N ILE A 63 57.18 6.75 12.70
CA ILE A 63 56.33 6.91 11.51
C ILE A 63 55.65 8.28 11.61
N ASP A 64 55.62 9.06 10.53
CA ASP A 64 54.97 10.38 10.50
C ASP A 64 53.44 10.28 10.37
N GLN A 65 52.70 11.29 10.84
CA GLN A 65 51.23 11.31 10.84
C GLN A 65 50.61 11.32 9.43
N ASN A 66 51.38 11.67 8.40
CA ASN A 66 50.94 11.63 7.00
C ASN A 66 51.06 10.21 6.42
N ASP A 67 52.21 9.55 6.59
CA ASP A 67 52.42 8.15 6.17
C ASP A 67 51.43 7.22 6.89
N TRP A 68 51.13 7.51 8.17
CA TRP A 68 50.13 6.83 8.99
C TRP A 68 48.72 6.81 8.35
N GLN A 69 48.35 7.81 7.53
CA GLN A 69 47.06 7.78 6.81
C GLN A 69 47.08 6.86 5.58
N GLN A 70 48.26 6.60 5.00
CA GLN A 70 48.38 5.85 3.76
C GLN A 70 48.44 4.33 4.02
N ASP A 71 49.19 3.90 5.05
CA ASP A 71 49.28 2.48 5.46
C ASP A 71 48.00 1.96 6.15
N LEU A 72 47.19 2.85 6.74
CA LEU A 72 45.98 2.44 7.47
C LEU A 72 44.76 2.14 6.59
N GLY A 73 44.76 2.49 5.30
CA GLY A 73 43.61 2.30 4.42
C GLY A 73 43.13 0.83 4.32
N GLU A 74 44.04 -0.13 4.50
CA GLU A 74 43.73 -1.57 4.48
C GLU A 74 43.73 -2.23 5.87
N LEU A 75 44.25 -1.56 6.89
CA LEU A 75 44.48 -2.13 8.23
C LEU A 75 43.60 -1.53 9.32
N GLY A 76 43.13 -0.29 9.16
CA GLY A 76 42.27 0.39 10.14
C GLY A 76 40.89 -0.25 10.33
N GLU A 77 40.39 -0.91 9.28
CA GLU A 77 39.08 -1.59 9.27
C GLU A 77 39.18 -3.09 9.63
N TYR A 78 40.35 -3.60 10.02
CA TYR A 78 40.55 -5.04 10.30
C TYR A 78 39.85 -5.47 11.60
N GLN A 79 38.59 -5.90 11.47
CA GLN A 79 37.91 -6.73 12.45
C GLN A 79 38.29 -8.21 12.25
N SER A 80 38.41 -8.97 13.34
CA SER A 80 38.69 -10.40 13.25
C SER A 80 37.51 -11.14 12.61
N PRO A 81 37.68 -11.90 11.53
CA PRO A 81 36.61 -12.63 10.85
C PRO A 81 36.19 -13.93 11.59
N ILE A 82 36.65 -14.10 12.84
CA ILE A 82 36.41 -15.29 13.67
C ILE A 82 35.67 -14.85 14.94
N GLU A 83 34.35 -14.87 14.88
CA GLU A 83 33.46 -14.44 15.97
C GLU A 83 33.21 -15.58 16.98
N VAL A 84 32.64 -15.26 18.15
CA VAL A 84 32.41 -16.21 19.27
C VAL A 84 31.66 -17.47 18.82
N TRP A 85 30.66 -17.35 17.94
CA TRP A 85 29.90 -18.49 17.40
C TRP A 85 30.79 -19.51 16.69
N THR A 86 31.90 -19.08 16.08
CA THR A 86 32.84 -19.99 15.41
C THR A 86 33.57 -20.86 16.43
N TYR A 87 33.93 -20.28 17.58
CA TYR A 87 34.53 -21.02 18.69
C TYR A 87 33.51 -21.96 19.35
N ASN A 88 32.28 -21.49 19.58
CA ASN A 88 31.18 -22.31 20.11
C ASN A 88 30.89 -23.53 19.21
N SER A 89 30.79 -23.32 17.89
CA SER A 89 30.64 -24.38 16.89
C SER A 89 31.80 -25.37 16.87
N MET A 90 33.05 -24.90 17.02
CA MET A 90 34.24 -25.75 17.07
C MET A 90 34.35 -26.56 18.37
N LEU A 91 33.97 -25.98 19.52
CA LEU A 91 33.87 -26.69 20.80
C LEU A 91 32.84 -27.82 20.70
N GLN A 92 31.63 -27.55 20.19
CA GLN A 92 30.61 -28.59 19.98
C GLN A 92 31.11 -29.69 19.04
N ALA A 93 31.78 -29.33 17.94
CA ALA A 93 32.36 -30.29 17.01
C ALA A 93 33.43 -31.19 17.67
N TYR A 94 34.28 -30.65 18.55
CA TYR A 94 35.25 -31.45 19.30
C TYR A 94 34.58 -32.39 20.31
N PHE A 95 33.59 -31.93 21.08
CA PHE A 95 32.82 -32.80 21.99
C PHE A 95 32.07 -33.91 21.24
N ARG A 96 31.40 -33.58 20.12
CA ARG A 96 30.74 -34.57 19.25
C ARG A 96 31.73 -35.64 18.77
N LYS A 97 32.93 -35.24 18.36
CA LYS A 97 33.95 -36.18 17.89
C LYS A 97 34.61 -37.00 19.00
N ALA A 98 34.82 -36.42 20.19
CA ALA A 98 35.24 -37.17 21.36
C ALA A 98 34.20 -38.25 21.74
N TYR A 99 32.91 -37.90 21.70
CA TYR A 99 31.81 -38.84 21.98
C TYR A 99 31.76 -39.98 20.94
N GLN A 100 31.94 -39.66 19.66
CA GLN A 100 31.95 -40.60 18.54
C GLN A 100 33.23 -41.45 18.39
N ALA A 101 34.28 -41.20 19.19
CA ALA A 101 35.55 -41.92 19.04
C ALA A 101 35.44 -43.43 19.32
N GLU A 102 36.21 -44.24 18.58
CA GLU A 102 36.22 -45.70 18.76
C GLU A 102 37.08 -46.14 19.97
N SER A 103 38.05 -45.33 20.39
CA SER A 103 38.96 -45.59 21.52
C SER A 103 38.94 -44.46 22.55
N LEU A 104 39.33 -44.77 23.80
CA LEU A 104 39.49 -43.78 24.86
C LEU A 104 40.62 -42.78 24.55
N ASP A 105 41.69 -43.21 23.86
CA ASP A 105 42.76 -42.33 23.40
C ASP A 105 42.25 -41.31 22.37
N GLY A 106 41.36 -41.75 21.46
CA GLY A 106 40.65 -40.87 20.54
C GLY A 106 39.71 -39.91 21.28
N THR A 107 38.97 -40.37 22.29
CA THR A 107 38.17 -39.49 23.14
C THR A 107 39.03 -38.40 23.79
N ALA A 108 40.18 -38.78 24.36
CA ALA A 108 41.12 -37.87 24.99
C ALA A 108 41.74 -36.88 23.98
N GLU A 109 42.06 -37.30 22.75
CA GLU A 109 42.59 -36.42 21.70
C GLU A 109 41.66 -35.22 21.42
N TRP A 110 40.36 -35.47 21.22
CA TRP A 110 39.40 -34.43 20.86
C TRP A 110 38.92 -33.64 22.10
N LEU A 111 38.88 -34.26 23.27
CA LEU A 111 38.65 -33.56 24.54
C LEU A 111 39.78 -32.58 24.90
N ASN A 112 41.05 -32.97 24.69
CA ASN A 112 42.19 -32.10 24.90
C ASN A 112 42.12 -30.86 23.99
N ARG A 113 41.77 -31.03 22.71
CA ARG A 113 41.57 -29.92 21.77
C ARG A 113 40.45 -28.95 22.19
N ALA A 114 39.40 -29.44 22.84
CA ALA A 114 38.36 -28.60 23.42
C ALA A 114 38.87 -27.78 24.61
N TRP A 115 39.59 -28.42 25.55
CA TRP A 115 40.18 -27.73 26.69
C TRP A 115 41.32 -26.77 26.31
N GLU A 116 42.09 -27.06 25.26
CA GLU A 116 43.08 -26.14 24.67
C GLU A 116 42.40 -24.89 24.10
N LEU A 117 41.37 -25.07 23.27
CA LEU A 117 40.63 -23.95 22.68
C LEU A 117 39.95 -23.08 23.76
N TRP A 118 39.38 -23.72 24.78
CA TRP A 118 38.80 -23.03 25.95
C TRP A 118 39.83 -22.17 26.67
N ARG A 119 40.99 -22.75 27.02
CA ARG A 119 42.08 -22.04 27.72
C ARG A 119 42.65 -20.87 26.92
N ASP A 120 42.61 -20.91 25.59
CA ASP A 120 43.04 -19.78 24.75
C ASP A 120 42.05 -18.61 24.80
N MET A 121 40.73 -18.91 24.77
CA MET A 121 39.69 -17.90 24.98
C MET A 121 39.78 -17.26 26.39
N GLU A 122 40.06 -18.07 27.43
CA GLU A 122 40.28 -17.56 28.80
C GLU A 122 41.52 -16.65 28.90
N LYS A 123 42.65 -16.99 28.27
CA LYS A 123 43.84 -16.12 28.25
C LYS A 123 43.55 -14.76 27.62
N SER A 124 42.72 -14.73 26.57
CA SER A 124 42.26 -13.48 25.94
C SER A 124 41.44 -12.61 26.89
N ALA A 125 40.72 -13.22 27.85
CA ALA A 125 40.00 -12.46 28.86
C ALA A 125 40.93 -11.64 29.77
N LEU A 126 42.16 -12.12 30.01
CA LEU A 126 43.13 -11.61 30.97
C LEU A 126 44.20 -10.67 30.35
N SER A 127 44.47 -10.73 29.05
CA SER A 127 45.63 -10.07 28.41
C SER A 127 45.54 -8.55 28.24
N ALA A 128 44.51 -7.90 28.79
CA ALA A 128 44.19 -6.48 28.55
C ALA A 128 45.03 -5.45 29.34
N GLN A 129 46.12 -5.85 30.00
CA GLN A 129 46.87 -5.00 30.95
C GLN A 129 48.40 -4.96 30.72
N GLY A 130 48.90 -5.16 29.49
CA GLY A 130 50.34 -5.11 29.22
C GLY A 130 50.73 -4.68 27.80
N ASP A 131 52.01 -4.33 27.61
CA ASP A 131 52.62 -4.00 26.31
C ASP A 131 52.90 -5.27 25.49
N GLN A 132 51.82 -5.97 25.11
CA GLN A 132 51.82 -7.15 24.26
C GLN A 132 50.72 -7.03 23.17
N PRO A 133 50.89 -7.72 22.02
CA PRO A 133 49.86 -7.74 20.98
C PRO A 133 48.57 -8.40 21.49
N PRO A 134 47.38 -7.85 21.15
CA PRO A 134 46.12 -8.40 21.62
C PRO A 134 45.84 -9.77 20.99
N SER A 135 45.22 -10.66 21.77
CA SER A 135 44.86 -12.01 21.30
C SER A 135 43.82 -11.94 20.18
N PRO A 136 43.92 -12.77 19.12
CA PRO A 136 42.88 -12.90 18.11
C PRO A 136 41.64 -13.68 18.60
N ASP A 137 41.76 -14.39 19.73
CA ASP A 137 40.69 -15.22 20.28
C ASP A 137 39.68 -14.36 21.07
N PRO A 138 38.37 -14.56 20.90
CA PRO A 138 37.37 -13.80 21.64
C PRO A 138 37.19 -14.35 23.06
N LYS A 139 36.64 -13.52 23.95
CA LYS A 139 36.30 -13.94 25.33
C LYS A 139 35.09 -14.90 25.28
N PRO A 140 34.99 -15.90 26.19
CA PRO A 140 33.80 -16.75 26.30
C PRO A 140 32.53 -15.94 26.62
N ASN A 141 31.41 -16.30 25.99
CA ASN A 141 30.06 -15.81 26.34
C ASN A 141 29.30 -16.91 27.13
N PRO A 142 28.11 -16.64 27.71
CA PRO A 142 27.35 -17.66 28.45
C PRO A 142 27.05 -18.94 27.64
N ALA A 143 26.87 -18.83 26.32
CA ALA A 143 26.72 -19.99 25.44
C ALA A 143 28.01 -20.82 25.31
N SER A 144 29.20 -20.21 25.35
CA SER A 144 30.48 -20.93 25.42
C SER A 144 30.58 -21.79 26.69
N PHE A 145 30.19 -21.23 27.85
CA PHE A 145 30.15 -21.98 29.12
C PHE A 145 29.11 -23.12 29.06
N ALA A 146 27.94 -22.87 28.48
CA ALA A 146 26.91 -23.88 28.30
C ALA A 146 27.36 -25.03 27.38
N THR A 147 28.01 -24.73 26.26
CA THR A 147 28.58 -25.73 25.34
C THR A 147 29.64 -26.60 26.02
N MET A 148 30.53 -26.00 26.83
CA MET A 148 31.47 -26.77 27.65
C MET A 148 30.76 -27.67 28.67
N ALA A 149 29.83 -27.13 29.46
CA ALA A 149 29.14 -27.88 30.50
C ALA A 149 28.33 -29.05 29.91
N ARG A 150 27.60 -28.82 28.82
CA ARG A 150 26.83 -29.83 28.08
C ARG A 150 27.74 -30.93 27.51
N GLY A 151 28.87 -30.56 26.91
CA GLY A 151 29.86 -31.50 26.37
C GLY A 151 30.53 -32.35 27.44
N ILE A 152 30.88 -31.76 28.58
CA ILE A 152 31.47 -32.49 29.73
C ILE A 152 30.47 -33.48 30.31
N VAL A 153 29.23 -33.06 30.60
CA VAL A 153 28.19 -33.94 31.15
C VAL A 153 27.86 -35.11 30.22
N ALA A 154 27.83 -34.90 28.89
CA ALA A 154 27.61 -35.96 27.90
C ALA A 154 28.73 -37.03 27.90
N LEU A 155 29.99 -36.61 28.00
CA LEU A 155 31.14 -37.52 28.06
C LEU A 155 31.28 -38.22 29.43
N GLN A 156 30.90 -37.55 30.52
CA GLN A 156 30.83 -38.16 31.85
C GLN A 156 29.74 -39.22 31.94
N ARG A 157 28.51 -38.93 31.46
CA ARG A 157 27.40 -39.90 31.44
C ARG A 157 27.63 -41.12 30.55
N SER A 158 28.41 -40.99 29.48
CA SER A 158 28.79 -42.14 28.64
C SER A 158 29.94 -42.97 29.21
N GLY A 159 30.51 -42.61 30.37
CA GLY A 159 31.64 -43.31 30.99
C GLY A 159 32.95 -43.18 30.20
N ARG A 160 33.02 -42.22 29.27
CA ARG A 160 34.16 -42.01 28.35
C ARG A 160 35.08 -40.86 28.77
N TYR A 161 34.73 -40.11 29.82
CA TYR A 161 35.57 -39.04 30.35
C TYR A 161 36.89 -39.58 30.94
N PRO A 162 38.08 -39.16 30.47
CA PRO A 162 39.34 -39.53 31.08
C PRO A 162 39.44 -38.97 32.50
N SER A 163 39.80 -39.79 33.48
CA SER A 163 39.93 -39.39 34.89
C SER A 163 41.09 -38.42 35.19
N SER A 164 41.91 -38.12 34.19
CA SER A 164 43.01 -37.14 34.21
C SER A 164 42.70 -35.84 33.46
N ALA A 165 41.51 -35.71 32.86
CA ALA A 165 41.09 -34.50 32.16
C ALA A 165 40.41 -33.50 33.14
N PRO A 166 40.55 -32.17 32.92
CA PRO A 166 39.85 -31.14 33.71
C PRO A 166 38.33 -31.34 33.61
N ALA A 167 37.57 -31.06 34.68
CA ALA A 167 36.16 -31.44 34.74
C ALA A 167 35.21 -30.23 35.02
N LEU A 168 34.05 -30.50 35.63
CA LEU A 168 33.04 -29.47 35.92
C LEU A 168 33.46 -28.52 37.03
N ASP A 169 34.31 -28.97 37.95
CA ASP A 169 34.93 -28.18 39.02
C ASP A 169 35.86 -27.10 38.47
N ASP A 170 36.72 -27.44 37.49
CA ASP A 170 37.50 -26.45 36.73
C ASP A 170 36.59 -25.40 36.04
N LEU A 171 35.51 -25.86 35.39
CA LEU A 171 34.56 -24.96 34.72
C LEU A 171 33.82 -24.05 35.72
N VAL A 172 33.44 -24.57 36.89
CA VAL A 172 32.82 -23.81 38.00
C VAL A 172 33.79 -22.73 38.52
N LEU A 173 35.06 -23.05 38.69
CA LEU A 173 36.10 -22.07 39.03
C LEU A 173 36.30 -21.01 37.93
N SER A 174 36.03 -21.32 36.67
CA SER A 174 36.10 -20.36 35.56
C SER A 174 34.85 -19.48 35.43
N ILE A 175 33.65 -20.02 35.66
CA ILE A 175 32.40 -19.23 35.76
C ILE A 175 32.55 -18.18 36.87
N LYS A 176 33.03 -18.60 38.05
CA LYS A 176 33.32 -17.71 39.19
C LYS A 176 34.36 -16.61 38.89
N ARG A 177 35.22 -16.80 37.89
CA ARG A 177 36.21 -15.80 37.41
C ARG A 177 35.67 -14.90 36.29
N ALA A 178 34.52 -15.21 35.71
CA ALA A 178 33.93 -14.49 34.58
C ALA A 178 32.71 -13.62 34.96
N GLU A 179 32.20 -13.76 36.20
CA GLU A 179 31.08 -12.97 36.75
C GLU A 179 29.75 -13.09 35.97
N TYR A 180 29.60 -14.12 35.13
CA TYR A 180 28.33 -14.46 34.48
C TYR A 180 27.43 -15.27 35.41
N GLY A 181 26.20 -14.79 35.63
CA GLY A 181 25.18 -15.52 36.39
C GLY A 181 24.81 -16.86 35.75
N LEU A 182 24.67 -17.90 36.56
CA LEU A 182 24.39 -19.26 36.09
C LEU A 182 23.03 -19.42 35.38
N ASP A 183 22.08 -18.53 35.66
CA ASP A 183 20.83 -18.41 34.92
C ASP A 183 21.06 -18.07 33.44
N SER A 184 21.99 -17.15 33.13
CA SER A 184 22.32 -16.76 31.75
C SER A 184 22.97 -17.89 30.96
N ILE A 185 23.74 -18.75 31.64
CA ILE A 185 24.39 -19.94 31.05
C ILE A 185 23.33 -21.02 30.77
N LEU A 186 22.51 -21.34 31.78
CA LEU A 186 21.52 -22.42 31.71
C LEU A 186 20.29 -22.07 30.86
N THR A 187 20.01 -20.77 30.63
CA THR A 187 18.94 -20.33 29.74
C THR A 187 19.39 -19.96 28.32
N SER A 188 20.67 -20.19 28.00
CA SER A 188 21.26 -19.91 26.67
C SER A 188 20.77 -20.87 25.57
N SER A 189 20.93 -20.43 24.32
CA SER A 189 20.55 -21.16 23.10
C SER A 189 21.24 -22.51 22.93
N ALA A 190 22.39 -22.75 23.56
CA ALA A 190 23.10 -24.04 23.56
C ALA A 190 22.26 -25.21 24.15
N PHE A 191 21.21 -24.91 24.91
CA PHE A 191 20.24 -25.86 25.46
C PHE A 191 18.87 -25.86 24.78
N ASN A 192 18.61 -24.95 23.82
CA ASN A 192 17.30 -24.85 23.15
C ASN A 192 17.45 -24.49 21.65
N PRO A 193 17.86 -25.47 20.81
CA PRO A 193 18.20 -25.24 19.40
C PRO A 193 16.99 -25.01 18.48
N GLU A 194 15.75 -25.23 18.96
CA GLU A 194 14.54 -25.04 18.15
C GLU A 194 13.98 -23.60 18.25
N ALA A 195 14.45 -22.80 19.21
CA ALA A 195 13.73 -21.59 19.64
C ALA A 195 14.08 -20.27 18.91
N ALA A 196 15.26 -20.11 18.28
CA ALA A 196 15.66 -18.82 17.70
C ALA A 196 16.75 -18.89 16.61
N GLU A 197 16.80 -17.85 15.77
CA GLU A 197 17.84 -17.56 14.77
C GLU A 197 19.15 -17.04 15.43
N ASP A 198 19.63 -17.68 16.51
CA ASP A 198 20.67 -17.10 17.36
C ASP A 198 22.09 -17.21 16.75
N LEU A 199 22.58 -16.05 16.30
CA LEU A 199 23.85 -15.92 15.60
C LEU A 199 25.05 -16.35 16.46
N ASP A 200 24.99 -16.14 17.78
CA ASP A 200 26.08 -16.37 18.74
C ASP A 200 26.45 -17.85 18.97
N VAL A 201 25.67 -18.79 18.40
CA VAL A 201 25.94 -20.23 18.42
C VAL A 201 25.99 -20.82 17.02
N HIS A 202 25.05 -20.47 16.13
CA HIS A 202 24.85 -21.15 14.85
C HIS A 202 25.23 -20.31 13.61
N GLY A 203 25.46 -19.00 13.76
CA GLY A 203 25.84 -18.10 12.66
C GLY A 203 24.76 -17.91 11.57
N PRO A 204 25.04 -17.11 10.52
CA PRO A 204 24.03 -16.64 9.56
C PRO A 204 23.57 -17.68 8.51
N LEU A 205 23.80 -18.97 8.76
CA LEU A 205 23.35 -20.10 7.94
C LEU A 205 22.90 -21.25 8.88
N GLY A 206 22.00 -20.93 9.82
CA GLY A 206 21.59 -21.81 10.91
C GLY A 206 21.30 -23.24 10.45
N SER A 207 22.06 -24.20 11.00
CA SER A 207 22.25 -25.53 10.41
C SER A 207 21.10 -26.50 10.70
N LYS A 208 19.92 -26.23 10.12
CA LYS A 208 18.71 -27.09 10.16
C LYS A 208 18.87 -28.48 9.51
N SER A 209 20.10 -28.91 9.21
CA SER A 209 20.43 -30.14 8.49
C SER A 209 21.40 -31.07 9.25
N VAL A 210 21.72 -30.79 10.52
CA VAL A 210 22.70 -31.57 11.29
C VAL A 210 22.02 -32.34 12.43
N ASP A 211 21.59 -33.55 12.09
CA ASP A 211 21.37 -34.69 12.99
C ASP A 211 20.46 -34.56 14.22
N GLN A 212 19.25 -35.10 14.10
CA GLN A 212 18.47 -35.64 15.23
C GLN A 212 19.06 -36.98 15.76
N SER A 213 20.34 -37.30 15.48
CA SER A 213 20.94 -38.63 15.72
C SER A 213 21.81 -38.69 16.99
N ARG A 214 21.15 -38.82 18.14
CA ARG A 214 21.71 -39.42 19.37
C ARG A 214 23.01 -38.78 19.91
N GLU A 215 23.10 -37.45 19.90
CA GLU A 215 23.66 -36.82 21.12
C GLU A 215 22.73 -37.22 22.27
N GLY A 216 23.26 -37.81 23.34
CA GLY A 216 22.43 -38.17 24.49
C GLY A 216 21.83 -36.90 25.11
N GLU A 217 20.53 -36.91 25.40
CA GLU A 217 19.83 -35.72 25.91
C GLU A 217 20.50 -35.23 27.21
N VAL A 218 21.14 -34.08 27.07
CA VAL A 218 21.77 -33.28 28.12
C VAL A 218 21.20 -31.88 27.95
N ASP A 219 20.05 -31.69 28.58
CA ASP A 219 19.33 -30.44 28.72
C ASP A 219 19.95 -29.56 29.84
N ALA A 220 19.38 -28.36 30.01
CA ALA A 220 19.80 -27.41 31.04
C ALA A 220 19.56 -27.92 32.47
N GLU A 221 18.50 -28.71 32.71
CA GLU A 221 18.17 -29.19 34.06
C GLU A 221 19.17 -30.26 34.53
N LEU A 222 19.58 -31.14 33.62
CA LEU A 222 20.59 -32.15 33.86
C LEU A 222 21.97 -31.51 34.11
N VAL A 223 22.34 -30.48 33.35
CA VAL A 223 23.57 -29.72 33.63
C VAL A 223 23.48 -28.99 34.96
N LEU A 224 22.35 -28.38 35.30
CA LEU A 224 22.11 -27.77 36.62
C LEU A 224 22.27 -28.78 37.76
N ARG A 225 21.68 -29.98 37.65
CA ARG A 225 21.83 -31.07 38.63
C ARG A 225 23.31 -31.48 38.77
N SER A 226 24.05 -31.59 37.65
CA SER A 226 25.48 -31.90 37.66
C SER A 226 26.33 -30.81 38.32
N LEU A 227 26.08 -29.53 38.00
CA LEU A 227 26.76 -28.39 38.62
C LEU A 227 26.44 -28.29 40.12
N THR A 228 25.20 -28.54 40.52
CA THR A 228 24.77 -28.53 41.94
C THR A 228 25.49 -29.61 42.74
N ASN A 229 25.66 -30.81 42.20
CA ASN A 229 26.44 -31.87 42.85
C ASN A 229 27.91 -31.48 43.05
N VAL A 230 28.52 -30.84 42.04
CA VAL A 230 29.92 -30.38 42.10
C VAL A 230 30.09 -29.20 43.07
N ALA A 231 29.21 -28.20 43.02
CA ALA A 231 29.23 -27.06 43.94
C ALA A 231 29.05 -27.48 45.41
N ASN A 232 28.23 -28.52 45.67
CA ASN A 232 28.12 -29.13 47.00
C ASN A 232 29.42 -29.83 47.44
N GLN A 233 30.10 -30.55 46.53
CA GLN A 233 31.40 -31.18 46.83
C GLN A 233 32.51 -30.15 47.08
N MET A 234 32.44 -28.99 46.42
CA MET A 234 33.38 -27.86 46.60
C MET A 234 33.06 -26.96 47.79
N GLY A 235 31.85 -27.04 48.37
CA GLY A 235 31.40 -26.17 49.47
C GLY A 235 31.06 -24.73 49.06
N GLU A 236 30.83 -24.46 47.77
CA GLU A 236 30.69 -23.11 47.20
C GLU A 236 29.27 -22.53 47.40
N SER A 237 28.98 -22.10 48.63
CA SER A 237 27.65 -21.62 49.06
C SER A 237 27.08 -20.39 48.31
N GLY A 238 27.90 -19.64 47.56
CA GLY A 238 27.40 -18.60 46.65
C GLY A 238 26.80 -19.19 45.37
N ILE A 239 27.53 -20.11 44.75
CA ILE A 239 27.16 -20.80 43.50
C ILE A 239 25.88 -21.62 43.68
N LEU A 240 25.70 -22.24 44.84
CA LEU A 240 24.46 -22.97 45.17
C LEU A 240 23.20 -22.08 45.11
N LYS A 241 23.28 -20.82 45.58
CA LYS A 241 22.14 -19.88 45.53
C LYS A 241 21.82 -19.40 44.12
N GLU A 242 22.85 -19.23 43.28
CA GLU A 242 22.65 -18.93 41.86
C GLU A 242 22.04 -20.11 41.12
N LEU A 243 22.40 -21.35 41.45
CA LEU A 243 21.77 -22.56 40.90
C LEU A 243 20.31 -22.72 41.37
N GLU A 244 20.00 -22.47 42.64
CA GLU A 244 18.61 -22.38 43.13
C GLU A 244 17.79 -21.34 42.36
N THR A 245 18.38 -20.17 42.09
CA THR A 245 17.75 -19.09 41.31
C THR A 245 17.52 -19.50 39.86
N ALA A 246 18.53 -20.10 39.21
CA ALA A 246 18.41 -20.62 37.85
C ALA A 246 17.37 -21.76 37.74
N GLN A 247 17.28 -22.64 38.76
CA GLN A 247 16.25 -23.68 38.84
C GLN A 247 14.85 -23.06 38.87
N SER A 248 14.63 -22.01 39.67
CA SER A 248 13.34 -21.31 39.71
C SER A 248 12.99 -20.61 38.39
N ILE A 249 13.99 -20.14 37.62
CA ILE A 249 13.78 -19.52 36.31
C ILE A 249 13.45 -20.58 35.24
N LEU A 250 14.14 -21.73 35.25
CA LEU A 250 13.85 -22.86 34.36
C LEU A 250 12.45 -23.44 34.62
N GLU A 251 12.08 -23.66 35.89
CA GLU A 251 10.75 -24.14 36.25
C GLU A 251 9.65 -23.11 35.91
N GLY A 252 9.92 -21.81 36.11
CA GLY A 252 9.03 -20.74 35.65
C GLY A 252 8.82 -20.74 34.14
N ARG A 253 9.87 -20.98 33.35
CA ARG A 253 9.76 -21.17 31.89
C ARG A 253 9.00 -22.45 31.53
N ARG A 254 9.20 -23.56 32.27
CA ARG A 254 8.47 -24.83 32.06
C ARG A 254 6.98 -24.65 32.29
N VAL A 255 6.58 -24.02 33.41
CA VAL A 255 5.17 -23.71 33.71
C VAL A 255 4.57 -22.73 32.68
N LEU A 256 5.31 -21.74 32.20
CA LEU A 256 4.84 -20.86 31.11
C LEU A 256 4.67 -21.60 29.78
N SER A 257 5.58 -22.52 29.44
CA SER A 257 5.46 -23.36 28.24
C SER A 257 4.32 -24.37 28.36
N GLU A 258 4.11 -24.96 29.54
CA GLU A 258 2.99 -25.87 29.82
C GLU A 258 1.65 -25.12 29.84
N ALA A 259 1.60 -23.87 30.28
CA ALA A 259 0.42 -23.01 30.12
C ALA A 259 0.15 -22.70 28.64
N GLN A 260 1.18 -22.31 27.88
CA GLN A 260 1.08 -22.06 26.44
C GLN A 260 0.68 -23.31 25.65
N ASN A 261 1.13 -24.50 26.05
CA ASN A 261 0.79 -25.77 25.41
C ASN A 261 -0.61 -26.29 25.81
N ASN A 262 -1.11 -25.96 27.00
CA ASN A 262 -2.51 -26.20 27.34
C ASN A 262 -3.46 -25.26 26.56
N ASP A 263 -3.04 -24.03 26.26
CA ASP A 263 -3.72 -23.14 25.30
C ASP A 263 -3.59 -23.61 23.82
N GLN A 264 -2.75 -24.60 23.53
CA GLN A 264 -2.66 -25.29 22.22
C GLN A 264 -3.60 -26.51 22.10
N ALA A 265 -4.58 -26.66 22.99
CA ALA A 265 -5.64 -27.67 22.85
C ALA A 265 -6.55 -27.40 21.63
N PHE A 266 -6.08 -27.80 20.44
CA PHE A 266 -6.79 -27.84 19.15
C PHE A 266 -7.67 -26.61 18.84
N LYS A 267 -7.02 -25.50 18.48
CA LYS A 267 -7.58 -24.65 17.42
C LYS A 267 -7.39 -25.40 16.10
N GLU A 268 -8.43 -26.12 15.67
CA GLU A 268 -8.53 -26.62 14.30
C GLU A 268 -8.18 -25.50 13.32
N ASP A 269 -7.39 -25.79 12.28
CA ASP A 269 -7.15 -24.83 11.21
C ASP A 269 -8.53 -24.46 10.61
N PRO A 270 -8.95 -23.18 10.66
CA PRO A 270 -10.33 -22.80 10.31
C PRO A 270 -10.66 -23.03 8.84
N LEU A 271 -9.68 -23.45 8.02
CA LEU A 271 -9.84 -23.84 6.63
C LEU A 271 -10.18 -25.32 6.42
N ILE A 272 -10.04 -26.19 7.43
CA ILE A 272 -10.29 -27.65 7.32
C ILE A 272 -11.68 -27.95 6.76
N ASN A 273 -12.69 -27.25 7.27
CA ASN A 273 -14.09 -27.41 6.89
C ASN A 273 -14.57 -26.34 5.89
N VAL A 274 -13.65 -25.66 5.19
CA VAL A 274 -13.98 -24.55 4.27
C VAL A 274 -13.70 -24.93 2.82
N PRO A 275 -14.74 -25.02 1.97
CA PRO A 275 -14.58 -25.39 0.56
C PRO A 275 -13.54 -24.55 -0.17
N GLU A 276 -12.88 -25.17 -1.15
CA GLU A 276 -12.12 -24.43 -2.16
C GLU A 276 -13.08 -23.58 -3.01
N LEU A 277 -12.72 -22.31 -3.22
CA LEU A 277 -13.38 -21.45 -4.19
C LEU A 277 -13.06 -21.97 -5.61
N LEU A 278 -14.09 -22.18 -6.42
CA LEU A 278 -13.93 -22.56 -7.82
C LEU A 278 -13.23 -21.41 -8.56
N PRO A 279 -12.02 -21.62 -9.11
CA PRO A 279 -11.32 -20.55 -9.80
C PRO A 279 -12.09 -20.14 -11.06
N VAL A 280 -12.13 -18.84 -11.34
CA VAL A 280 -12.37 -18.36 -12.71
C VAL A 280 -11.41 -19.10 -13.64
N LYS A 281 -11.89 -19.59 -14.78
CA LYS A 281 -11.08 -20.29 -15.79
C LYS A 281 -11.09 -19.50 -17.10
N THR A 282 -9.96 -19.51 -17.79
CA THR A 282 -9.82 -18.89 -19.11
C THR A 282 -10.34 -19.83 -20.20
N THR A 283 -11.03 -19.28 -21.20
CA THR A 283 -11.49 -20.04 -22.37
C THR A 283 -10.42 -20.00 -23.47
N SER A 284 -9.81 -21.16 -23.78
CA SER A 284 -8.78 -21.27 -24.82
C SER A 284 -9.31 -20.81 -26.19
N LYS A 285 -8.41 -20.31 -27.05
CA LYS A 285 -8.81 -19.89 -28.40
C LYS A 285 -9.13 -21.08 -29.33
N ALA A 286 -8.67 -22.29 -28.99
CA ALA A 286 -8.93 -23.52 -29.74
C ALA A 286 -10.38 -24.02 -29.56
N SER A 287 -10.89 -23.99 -28.31
CA SER A 287 -12.30 -24.32 -28.01
C SER A 287 -13.28 -23.45 -28.82
N ARG A 288 -12.98 -22.16 -28.98
CA ARG A 288 -13.79 -21.20 -29.78
C ARG A 288 -13.82 -21.48 -31.30
N LEU A 289 -13.07 -22.48 -31.79
CA LEU A 289 -13.04 -22.90 -33.19
C LEU A 289 -13.59 -24.32 -33.40
N GLY A 290 -14.14 -24.97 -32.35
CA GLY A 290 -14.85 -26.25 -32.46
C GLY A 290 -14.00 -27.45 -32.88
N LYS A 291 -12.66 -27.36 -32.80
CA LYS A 291 -11.75 -28.41 -33.30
C LYS A 291 -11.38 -29.52 -32.31
N GLU A 292 -11.73 -29.40 -31.04
CA GLU A 292 -11.58 -30.45 -30.03
C GLU A 292 -12.85 -30.54 -29.16
N PRO A 293 -13.55 -31.70 -29.11
CA PRO A 293 -14.76 -31.84 -28.28
C PRO A 293 -14.49 -31.97 -26.77
N GLU A 294 -13.31 -32.44 -26.37
CA GLU A 294 -13.10 -33.03 -25.03
C GLU A 294 -12.27 -32.15 -24.06
N ASN A 295 -11.61 -31.10 -24.55
CA ASN A 295 -10.70 -30.28 -23.75
C ASN A 295 -11.44 -29.23 -22.87
N LYS A 296 -12.27 -29.71 -21.93
CA LYS A 296 -13.12 -28.89 -21.03
C LYS A 296 -12.38 -28.23 -19.85
N ALA A 297 -11.12 -28.59 -19.59
CA ALA A 297 -10.34 -28.06 -18.46
C ALA A 297 -9.63 -26.74 -18.81
N GLY A 298 -10.34 -25.61 -18.76
CA GLY A 298 -9.73 -24.28 -18.90
C GLY A 298 -8.76 -23.95 -17.76
N GLU A 299 -7.64 -23.30 -18.06
CA GLU A 299 -6.61 -22.93 -17.07
C GLU A 299 -7.02 -21.73 -16.20
N MET A 300 -6.55 -21.73 -14.94
CA MET A 300 -6.68 -20.62 -13.99
C MET A 300 -5.89 -19.39 -14.49
N PRO A 301 -6.46 -18.17 -14.45
CA PRO A 301 -5.73 -16.93 -14.68
C PRO A 301 -4.47 -16.82 -13.82
N PHE A 302 -3.39 -16.36 -14.43
CA PHE A 302 -2.07 -16.24 -13.81
C PHE A 302 -2.10 -15.52 -12.44
N ASN A 303 -2.97 -14.52 -12.30
CA ASN A 303 -2.98 -13.64 -11.14
C ASN A 303 -3.70 -14.25 -9.95
N LEU A 304 -4.83 -14.94 -10.18
CA LEU A 304 -5.51 -15.71 -9.14
C LEU A 304 -4.60 -16.79 -8.57
N ALA A 305 -3.85 -17.48 -9.43
CA ALA A 305 -2.82 -18.42 -8.98
C ALA A 305 -1.74 -17.70 -8.15
N SER A 306 -1.32 -16.49 -8.55
CA SER A 306 -0.40 -15.65 -7.77
C SER A 306 -0.96 -15.31 -6.40
N LEU A 307 -2.25 -14.99 -6.34
CA LEU A 307 -2.93 -14.62 -5.12
C LEU A 307 -3.03 -15.81 -4.18
N LYS A 308 -3.54 -16.96 -4.64
CA LYS A 308 -3.56 -18.21 -3.85
C LYS A 308 -2.17 -18.56 -3.30
N GLU A 309 -1.12 -18.41 -4.10
CA GLU A 309 0.27 -18.74 -3.73
C GLU A 309 0.90 -17.73 -2.75
N ASN A 310 0.61 -16.43 -2.90
CA ASN A 310 1.00 -15.41 -1.91
C ASN A 310 0.16 -15.48 -0.62
N LEU A 311 -1.03 -16.09 -0.67
CA LEU A 311 -1.89 -16.28 0.50
C LEU A 311 -1.67 -17.65 1.18
N SER A 312 -1.20 -18.68 0.47
CA SER A 312 -0.74 -19.93 1.09
C SER A 312 0.52 -19.70 1.91
N ILE A 313 1.36 -18.73 1.51
CA ILE A 313 2.41 -18.14 2.36
C ILE A 313 1.80 -17.62 3.68
N VAL A 314 0.73 -16.81 3.66
CA VAL A 314 0.08 -16.32 4.90
C VAL A 314 -0.49 -17.47 5.76
N GLN A 315 -1.02 -18.52 5.12
CA GLN A 315 -1.53 -19.72 5.79
C GLN A 315 -0.41 -20.60 6.39
N GLU A 316 0.73 -20.72 5.72
CA GLU A 316 1.93 -21.40 6.22
C GLU A 316 2.54 -20.64 7.40
N ALA A 317 2.62 -19.30 7.29
CA ALA A 317 3.05 -18.43 8.38
C ALA A 317 2.17 -18.60 9.62
N ARG A 318 0.85 -18.71 9.46
CA ARG A 318 -0.09 -18.99 10.55
C ARG A 318 0.17 -20.32 11.26
N ARG A 319 0.66 -21.34 10.55
CA ARG A 319 0.96 -22.68 11.10
C ARG A 319 2.34 -22.77 11.75
N THR A 320 3.23 -21.81 11.48
CA THR A 320 4.66 -21.89 11.86
C THR A 320 5.14 -20.74 12.75
N ILE A 321 4.46 -19.59 12.72
CA ILE A 321 4.80 -18.37 13.46
C ILE A 321 3.57 -17.97 14.28
N THR A 322 3.68 -17.98 15.60
CA THR A 322 2.56 -17.63 16.49
C THR A 322 2.33 -16.11 16.59
N ASP A 323 3.39 -15.31 16.56
CA ASP A 323 3.30 -13.85 16.66
C ASP A 323 2.71 -13.19 15.39
N PRO A 324 1.58 -12.45 15.49
CA PRO A 324 1.05 -11.67 14.38
C PRO A 324 2.02 -10.61 13.82
N TYR A 325 2.95 -10.08 14.63
CA TYR A 325 3.89 -9.04 14.20
C TYR A 325 5.03 -9.61 13.33
N GLU A 326 5.60 -10.75 13.69
CA GLU A 326 6.49 -11.52 12.80
C GLU A 326 5.77 -12.01 11.54
N ARG A 327 4.51 -12.44 11.63
CA ARG A 327 3.70 -12.77 10.44
C ARG A 327 3.49 -11.55 9.53
N GLN A 328 3.23 -10.36 10.07
CA GLN A 328 3.17 -9.11 9.29
C GLN A 328 4.53 -8.79 8.64
N LYS A 329 5.63 -8.92 9.39
CA LYS A 329 7.00 -8.74 8.89
C LYS A 329 7.25 -9.66 7.69
N TRP A 330 6.87 -10.93 7.78
CA TRP A 330 7.06 -11.90 6.70
C TRP A 330 6.16 -11.62 5.48
N LEU A 331 4.91 -11.19 5.70
CA LEU A 331 3.98 -10.77 4.66
C LEU A 331 4.51 -9.58 3.85
N GLU A 332 5.04 -8.55 4.50
CA GLU A 332 5.56 -7.36 3.79
C GLU A 332 6.84 -7.62 2.98
N HIS A 333 7.69 -8.56 3.45
CA HIS A 333 8.97 -8.88 2.81
C HIS A 333 8.89 -9.99 1.73
N SER A 334 7.98 -10.95 1.86
CA SER A 334 7.91 -12.13 0.97
C SER A 334 7.41 -11.81 -0.46
N ALA A 335 6.61 -10.75 -0.62
CA ALA A 335 5.86 -10.45 -1.85
C ALA A 335 6.69 -10.33 -3.16
N LEU A 336 7.95 -9.89 -3.09
CA LEU A 336 8.83 -9.81 -4.28
C LEU A 336 9.62 -11.11 -4.52
N GLU A 337 10.04 -11.82 -3.46
CA GLU A 337 10.73 -13.10 -3.63
C GLU A 337 9.76 -14.18 -4.11
N ALA A 338 8.50 -14.15 -3.64
CA ALA A 338 7.42 -14.94 -4.20
C ALA A 338 7.19 -14.62 -5.68
N ALA A 339 7.21 -13.34 -6.08
CA ALA A 339 7.10 -12.95 -7.49
C ALA A 339 8.27 -13.47 -8.36
N ARG A 340 9.48 -13.56 -7.79
CA ARG A 340 10.66 -14.13 -8.45
C ARG A 340 10.56 -15.66 -8.59
N LYS A 341 10.45 -16.39 -7.47
CA LYS A 341 10.36 -17.87 -7.43
C LYS A 341 9.26 -18.41 -8.34
N ARG A 342 8.22 -17.61 -8.54
CA ARG A 342 7.09 -17.92 -9.42
C ARG A 342 7.41 -17.84 -10.91
N LEU A 343 8.27 -16.91 -11.35
CA LEU A 343 8.76 -16.89 -12.74
C LEU A 343 9.72 -18.06 -12.98
N GLU A 344 10.59 -18.32 -12.00
CA GLU A 344 11.55 -19.44 -11.91
C GLU A 344 10.81 -20.78 -12.08
N HIS A 345 9.90 -21.14 -11.15
CA HIS A 345 9.11 -22.37 -11.20
C HIS A 345 8.20 -22.48 -12.44
N SER A 346 7.66 -21.36 -12.94
CA SER A 346 6.84 -21.38 -14.16
C SER A 346 7.66 -21.67 -15.42
N ALA A 347 8.95 -21.32 -15.44
CA ALA A 347 9.85 -21.64 -16.54
C ALA A 347 10.35 -23.10 -16.44
N GLU A 348 10.84 -23.51 -15.26
CA GLU A 348 11.27 -24.89 -14.98
C GLU A 348 10.21 -25.91 -15.41
N LYS A 349 8.97 -25.72 -14.95
CA LYS A 349 7.85 -26.62 -15.24
C LYS A 349 7.41 -26.64 -16.72
N LEU A 350 7.77 -25.63 -17.50
CA LEU A 350 7.56 -25.62 -18.96
C LEU A 350 8.72 -26.29 -19.72
N GLU A 351 9.90 -26.37 -19.11
CA GLU A 351 11.06 -27.09 -19.62
C GLU A 351 10.98 -28.59 -19.31
N GLU A 352 10.60 -28.96 -18.08
CA GLU A 352 10.31 -30.35 -17.67
C GLU A 352 9.26 -31.03 -18.58
N LEU A 353 8.27 -30.27 -19.07
CA LEU A 353 7.23 -30.77 -19.98
C LEU A 353 7.72 -30.97 -21.43
N GLY A 354 9.00 -30.71 -21.74
CA GLY A 354 9.58 -30.95 -23.06
C GLY A 354 9.06 -30.03 -24.17
N LEU A 355 8.38 -28.93 -23.82
CA LEU A 355 7.67 -28.03 -24.75
C LEU A 355 8.62 -27.06 -25.48
N GLN A 356 9.64 -27.62 -26.15
CA GLN A 356 10.57 -26.86 -27.00
C GLN A 356 10.21 -26.93 -28.50
N THR A 357 9.53 -28.00 -28.97
CA THR A 357 9.40 -28.27 -30.43
C THR A 357 7.99 -28.58 -30.94
N THR A 358 7.01 -28.93 -30.10
CA THR A 358 5.65 -29.27 -30.53
C THR A 358 4.65 -28.13 -30.29
N GLY A 359 4.02 -27.63 -31.37
CA GLY A 359 3.13 -26.46 -31.34
C GLY A 359 1.75 -26.66 -30.67
N ALA A 360 1.62 -27.64 -29.77
CA ALA A 360 0.36 -28.25 -29.36
C ALA A 360 0.03 -28.06 -27.86
N LEU A 361 0.32 -26.90 -27.26
CA LEU A 361 -0.32 -26.39 -26.03
C LEU A 361 0.04 -24.90 -25.81
N GLN A 362 -0.76 -23.97 -26.36
CA GLN A 362 -0.43 -22.52 -26.35
C GLN A 362 -0.69 -21.79 -25.02
N SER A 363 -0.72 -22.47 -23.87
CA SER A 363 -1.33 -21.90 -22.66
C SER A 363 -0.46 -20.90 -21.89
N LYS A 364 0.87 -21.10 -21.73
CA LYS A 364 1.71 -20.29 -20.82
C LYS A 364 3.00 -19.63 -21.39
N PRO A 365 3.04 -19.07 -22.61
CA PRO A 365 4.27 -18.48 -23.16
C PRO A 365 4.76 -17.23 -22.41
N LEU A 366 3.85 -16.48 -21.75
CA LEU A 366 4.18 -15.16 -21.18
C LEU A 366 5.10 -15.21 -19.95
N GLN A 367 4.93 -16.21 -19.07
CA GLN A 367 5.82 -16.40 -17.93
C GLN A 367 7.24 -16.74 -18.38
N ARG A 368 7.37 -17.66 -19.34
CA ARG A 368 8.65 -18.02 -19.96
C ARG A 368 9.32 -16.80 -20.57
N TRP A 369 8.62 -16.01 -21.39
CA TRP A 369 9.17 -14.77 -21.91
C TRP A 369 9.61 -13.79 -20.81
N MET A 370 8.83 -13.61 -19.75
CA MET A 370 9.22 -12.74 -18.62
C MET A 370 10.45 -13.27 -17.87
N TRP A 371 10.65 -14.58 -17.80
CA TRP A 371 11.85 -15.22 -17.24
C TRP A 371 13.07 -15.09 -18.17
N ASP A 372 12.88 -15.35 -19.47
CA ASP A 372 13.90 -15.16 -20.52
C ASP A 372 14.38 -13.70 -20.56
N TRP A 373 13.44 -12.74 -20.43
CA TRP A 373 13.75 -11.31 -20.31
C TRP A 373 14.46 -10.99 -19.00
N TYR A 374 14.04 -11.58 -17.88
CA TYR A 374 14.64 -11.35 -16.55
C TYR A 374 16.10 -11.80 -16.50
N ASN A 375 16.41 -12.99 -17.03
CA ASN A 375 17.78 -13.51 -17.06
C ASN A 375 18.69 -12.67 -17.97
N LYS A 376 18.28 -12.44 -19.22
CA LYS A 376 19.03 -11.58 -20.16
C LYS A 376 19.20 -10.15 -19.63
N LEU A 377 18.19 -9.61 -18.95
CA LEU A 377 18.26 -8.27 -18.38
C LEU A 377 19.20 -8.19 -17.18
N GLN A 378 19.38 -9.27 -16.41
CA GLN A 378 20.44 -9.31 -15.41
C GLN A 378 21.84 -9.30 -16.02
N GLU A 379 22.04 -9.99 -17.15
CA GLU A 379 23.32 -10.01 -17.86
C GLU A 379 23.64 -8.61 -18.40
N THR A 380 22.75 -8.02 -19.19
CA THR A 380 22.96 -6.67 -19.74
C THR A 380 23.10 -5.60 -18.65
N LEU A 381 22.38 -5.69 -17.52
CA LEU A 381 22.53 -4.72 -16.42
C LEU A 381 23.84 -4.88 -15.64
N LYS A 382 24.50 -6.05 -15.65
CA LYS A 382 25.87 -6.19 -15.13
C LYS A 382 26.86 -5.55 -16.09
N GLU A 383 26.79 -5.89 -17.38
CA GLU A 383 27.63 -5.32 -18.43
C GLU A 383 27.55 -3.78 -18.47
N ASP A 384 26.33 -3.21 -18.36
CA ASP A 384 26.11 -1.77 -18.29
C ASP A 384 26.71 -1.14 -17.02
N LEU A 385 26.63 -1.80 -15.86
CA LEU A 385 27.26 -1.32 -14.62
C LEU A 385 28.78 -1.33 -14.71
N GLU A 386 29.37 -2.45 -15.15
CA GLU A 386 30.82 -2.62 -15.31
C GLU A 386 31.40 -1.61 -16.31
N ARG A 387 30.68 -1.37 -17.42
CA ARG A 387 31.01 -0.33 -18.40
C ARG A 387 30.97 1.08 -17.79
N LEU A 388 29.91 1.40 -17.04
CA LEU A 388 29.77 2.72 -16.39
C LEU A 388 30.81 2.94 -15.28
N ASP A 389 31.22 1.88 -14.57
CA ASP A 389 32.32 1.93 -13.59
C ASP A 389 33.67 2.19 -14.27
N ALA A 390 33.96 1.56 -15.41
CA ALA A 390 35.16 1.86 -16.20
C ALA A 390 35.16 3.29 -16.77
N ASP A 391 34.02 3.78 -17.27
CA ASP A 391 33.85 5.16 -17.72
C ASP A 391 34.00 6.17 -16.55
N ALA A 392 33.59 5.81 -15.33
CA ALA A 392 33.75 6.64 -14.13
C ALA A 392 35.22 6.69 -13.65
N GLN A 393 35.91 5.55 -13.63
CA GLN A 393 37.32 5.45 -13.19
C GLN A 393 38.31 6.13 -14.17
N SER A 394 38.01 6.11 -15.47
CA SER A 394 38.83 6.75 -16.50
C SER A 394 38.69 8.29 -16.55
N SER A 395 37.64 8.86 -15.94
CA SER A 395 37.30 10.29 -15.99
C SER A 395 38.19 11.18 -15.09
N LYS A 396 39.50 11.13 -15.29
CA LYS A 396 40.45 12.06 -14.63
C LYS A 396 40.51 13.39 -15.40
N HIS A 397 39.98 14.43 -14.75
CA HIS A 397 40.05 15.85 -15.14
C HIS A 397 39.34 16.29 -16.44
N ASP A 398 38.08 16.70 -16.33
CA ASP A 398 37.61 17.88 -17.06
C ASP A 398 36.67 18.76 -16.21
N LYS A 399 37.26 19.76 -15.51
CA LYS A 399 36.61 20.56 -14.45
C LYS A 399 35.56 21.58 -14.94
N LYS A 400 35.01 21.42 -16.15
CA LYS A 400 34.06 22.37 -16.76
C LYS A 400 32.80 21.75 -17.40
N ALA A 401 32.70 20.42 -17.46
CA ALA A 401 31.48 19.75 -17.90
C ALA A 401 30.69 19.20 -16.70
N MET A 402 29.36 19.33 -16.76
CA MET A 402 28.46 18.53 -15.92
C MET A 402 28.54 17.07 -16.41
N LEU A 403 28.79 16.11 -15.51
CA LEU A 403 28.96 14.69 -15.85
C LEU A 403 27.83 14.16 -16.74
N PRO A 404 28.09 13.22 -17.68
CA PRO A 404 27.04 12.49 -18.38
C PRO A 404 25.98 11.96 -17.42
N MET A 405 24.69 12.04 -17.80
CA MET A 405 23.59 11.69 -16.90
C MET A 405 23.63 10.21 -16.45
N GLU A 406 24.23 9.34 -17.25
CA GLU A 406 24.46 7.93 -16.93
C GLU A 406 25.45 7.77 -15.77
N GLN A 407 26.56 8.51 -15.76
CA GLN A 407 27.51 8.55 -14.64
C GLN A 407 26.90 9.16 -13.37
N GLN A 408 25.96 10.11 -13.50
CA GLN A 408 25.22 10.65 -12.34
C GLN A 408 24.27 9.63 -11.70
N ILE A 409 23.86 8.59 -12.43
CA ILE A 409 22.88 7.59 -11.99
C ILE A 409 23.54 6.30 -11.47
N LEU A 410 24.78 6.00 -11.89
CA LEU A 410 25.57 4.84 -11.45
C LEU A 410 25.56 4.58 -9.92
N PRO A 411 25.74 5.57 -9.02
CA PRO A 411 25.69 5.32 -7.57
C PRO A 411 24.34 4.80 -7.08
N PHE A 412 23.25 5.20 -7.75
CA PHE A 412 21.90 4.80 -7.41
C PHE A 412 21.55 3.39 -7.90
N LEU A 413 22.07 3.00 -9.08
CA LEU A 413 21.90 1.64 -9.62
C LEU A 413 22.59 0.59 -8.72
N ARG A 414 23.68 0.95 -8.05
CA ARG A 414 24.37 0.08 -7.08
C ARG A 414 23.61 -0.14 -5.76
N LEU A 415 22.50 0.57 -5.49
CA LEU A 415 21.77 0.47 -4.22
C LEU A 415 20.94 -0.81 -4.07
N LEU A 416 20.60 -1.49 -5.16
CA LEU A 416 19.89 -2.78 -5.16
C LEU A 416 20.61 -3.84 -6.00
N PRO A 417 20.49 -5.13 -5.65
CA PRO A 417 20.93 -6.22 -6.51
C PRO A 417 20.30 -6.14 -7.91
N VAL A 418 21.10 -6.44 -8.93
CA VAL A 418 20.68 -6.41 -10.34
C VAL A 418 19.43 -7.26 -10.61
N SER A 419 19.27 -8.39 -9.91
CA SER A 419 18.06 -9.22 -9.94
C SER A 419 16.80 -8.46 -9.51
N LYS A 420 16.85 -7.68 -8.41
CA LYS A 420 15.71 -6.84 -7.99
C LYS A 420 15.41 -5.76 -9.03
N LEU A 421 16.42 -5.11 -9.60
CA LEU A 421 16.25 -4.08 -10.64
C LEU A 421 15.58 -4.64 -11.92
N ALA A 422 16.05 -5.80 -12.39
CA ALA A 422 15.49 -6.49 -13.56
C ALA A 422 14.02 -6.89 -13.31
N LEU A 423 13.73 -7.52 -12.17
CA LEU A 423 12.37 -7.94 -11.80
C LEU A 423 11.42 -6.76 -11.70
N ILE A 424 11.76 -5.74 -10.91
CA ILE A 424 10.91 -4.54 -10.72
C ILE A 424 10.58 -3.91 -12.06
N THR A 425 11.57 -3.73 -12.94
CA THR A 425 11.32 -3.05 -14.22
C THR A 425 10.39 -3.85 -15.14
N ILE A 426 10.56 -5.18 -15.21
CA ILE A 426 9.66 -6.04 -16.00
C ILE A 426 8.22 -5.96 -15.44
N LEU A 427 8.04 -6.10 -14.13
CA LEU A 427 6.71 -6.06 -13.51
C LEU A 427 6.02 -4.70 -13.69
N GLU A 428 6.75 -3.61 -13.46
CA GLU A 428 6.27 -2.24 -13.63
C GLU A 428 5.84 -1.96 -15.08
N LEU A 429 6.67 -2.30 -16.07
CA LEU A 429 6.35 -2.10 -17.49
C LEU A 429 5.11 -2.89 -17.89
N MET A 430 5.00 -4.16 -17.49
CA MET A 430 3.82 -4.98 -17.82
C MET A 430 2.54 -4.39 -17.19
N ARG A 431 2.56 -3.99 -15.90
CA ARG A 431 1.44 -3.35 -15.20
C ARG A 431 0.92 -2.07 -15.89
N MET A 432 1.80 -1.37 -16.60
CA MET A 432 1.44 -0.13 -17.30
C MET A 432 0.88 -0.33 -18.71
N SER A 433 0.80 -1.57 -19.22
CA SER A 433 0.09 -1.88 -20.45
C SER A 433 -1.39 -1.43 -20.43
N GLY A 434 -1.89 -0.96 -21.58
CA GLY A 434 -3.24 -0.41 -21.78
C GLY A 434 -3.55 0.88 -21.00
N ASN A 435 -2.65 1.31 -20.14
CA ASN A 435 -2.98 2.20 -19.03
C ASN A 435 -2.84 3.68 -19.44
N GLY A 436 -3.93 4.44 -19.28
CA GLY A 436 -3.96 5.88 -19.54
C GLY A 436 -4.25 6.29 -20.99
N GLY A 437 -4.96 5.46 -21.78
CA GLY A 437 -5.48 5.85 -23.08
C GLY A 437 -4.51 5.66 -24.26
N VAL A 438 -3.69 4.62 -24.17
CA VAL A 438 -2.88 4.09 -25.28
C VAL A 438 -3.28 2.62 -25.41
N THR A 439 -3.89 2.23 -26.52
CA THR A 439 -4.13 0.81 -26.83
C THR A 439 -2.79 0.08 -26.88
N ASP A 440 -2.70 -1.15 -26.37
CA ASP A 440 -1.56 -2.05 -26.62
C ASP A 440 -0.19 -1.44 -26.20
N GLY A 441 -0.19 -0.62 -25.16
CA GLY A 441 0.98 0.14 -24.75
C GLY A 441 0.73 1.14 -23.63
N MET A 442 1.73 1.99 -23.39
CA MET A 442 1.83 2.90 -22.26
C MET A 442 2.51 4.22 -22.68
N LYS A 443 2.40 5.25 -21.83
CA LYS A 443 3.07 6.54 -22.06
C LYS A 443 4.47 6.51 -21.45
N THR A 444 5.50 6.72 -22.27
CA THR A 444 6.92 6.54 -21.89
C THR A 444 7.29 7.28 -20.60
N THR A 445 6.88 8.55 -20.44
CA THR A 445 7.16 9.32 -19.22
C THR A 445 6.56 8.71 -17.94
N ARG A 446 5.41 8.03 -18.04
CA ARG A 446 4.79 7.33 -16.89
C ARG A 446 5.54 6.05 -16.57
N ALA A 447 6.01 5.34 -17.60
CA ALA A 447 6.82 4.13 -17.44
C ALA A 447 8.06 4.39 -16.57
N LEU A 448 8.89 5.34 -16.99
CA LEU A 448 10.16 5.65 -16.32
C LEU A 448 9.97 6.17 -14.88
N LEU A 449 8.92 6.96 -14.62
CA LEU A 449 8.60 7.46 -13.28
C LEU A 449 8.09 6.37 -12.33
N SER A 450 7.33 5.39 -12.85
CA SER A 450 6.77 4.31 -12.04
C SER A 450 7.86 3.30 -11.66
N VAL A 451 8.70 2.91 -12.63
CA VAL A 451 9.91 2.08 -12.41
C VAL A 451 10.83 2.71 -11.36
N GLY A 452 11.20 3.98 -11.52
CA GLY A 452 12.10 4.66 -10.59
C GLY A 452 11.57 4.72 -9.15
N ARG A 453 10.27 4.97 -8.96
CA ARG A 453 9.64 4.95 -7.63
C ARG A 453 9.59 3.54 -7.02
N ALA A 454 9.30 2.52 -7.82
CA ALA A 454 9.27 1.14 -7.31
C ALA A 454 10.67 0.67 -6.86
N ILE A 455 11.72 1.08 -7.57
CA ILE A 455 13.13 0.86 -7.18
C ILE A 455 13.47 1.62 -5.88
N GLU A 456 13.11 2.90 -5.77
CA GLU A 456 13.31 3.73 -4.56
C GLU A 456 12.60 3.13 -3.32
N MET A 457 11.34 2.69 -3.49
CA MET A 457 10.55 2.05 -2.45
C MET A 457 11.15 0.70 -2.01
N GLU A 458 11.68 -0.10 -2.96
CA GLU A 458 12.32 -1.37 -2.61
C GLU A 458 13.67 -1.18 -1.92
N TYR A 459 14.47 -0.20 -2.33
CA TYR A 459 15.71 0.13 -1.61
C TYR A 459 15.42 0.52 -0.15
N HIS A 460 14.40 1.36 0.08
CA HIS A 460 14.00 1.72 1.44
C HIS A 460 13.57 0.49 2.26
N SER A 461 12.81 -0.43 1.67
CA SER A 461 12.44 -1.68 2.33
C SER A 461 13.65 -2.59 2.61
N ASP A 462 14.66 -2.63 1.74
CA ASP A 462 15.88 -3.40 1.96
C ASP A 462 16.78 -2.79 3.05
N VAL A 463 16.78 -1.46 3.20
CA VAL A 463 17.43 -0.76 4.33
C VAL A 463 16.70 -1.04 5.64
N VAL A 464 15.37 -1.00 5.68
CA VAL A 464 14.60 -1.38 6.88
C VAL A 464 14.82 -2.86 7.23
N ARG A 465 14.86 -3.75 6.23
CA ARG A 465 15.15 -5.19 6.40
C ARG A 465 16.53 -5.43 7.02
N LYS A 466 17.55 -4.67 6.60
CA LYS A 466 18.92 -4.73 7.13
C LYS A 466 19.08 -4.12 8.52
N ASN A 467 18.09 -3.35 9.00
CA ASN A 467 18.13 -2.64 10.28
C ASN A 467 16.89 -2.96 11.12
N PRO A 468 16.79 -4.16 11.74
CA PRO A 468 15.61 -4.60 12.49
C PRO A 468 15.18 -3.62 13.58
N GLN A 469 16.12 -2.86 14.15
CA GLN A 469 15.85 -1.80 15.13
C GLN A 469 14.84 -0.77 14.61
N ILE A 470 14.82 -0.42 13.32
CA ILE A 470 13.86 0.54 12.74
C ILE A 470 12.43 -0.03 12.83
N PHE A 471 12.28 -1.33 12.58
CA PHE A 471 11.01 -2.05 12.62
C PHE A 471 10.50 -2.14 14.08
N GLN A 472 11.37 -2.54 15.01
CA GLN A 472 11.10 -2.59 16.46
C GLN A 472 10.76 -1.20 17.03
N ASN A 473 11.52 -0.16 16.66
CA ASN A 473 11.31 1.22 17.09
C ASN A 473 9.92 1.74 16.67
N ALA A 474 9.47 1.41 15.45
CA ALA A 474 8.13 1.75 14.97
C ALA A 474 7.01 1.03 15.76
N HIS A 475 7.22 -0.21 16.18
CA HIS A 475 6.26 -0.98 17.00
C HIS A 475 6.24 -0.52 18.46
N ALA A 476 7.39 -0.17 19.04
CA ALA A 476 7.47 0.46 20.35
C ALA A 476 6.71 1.80 20.37
N ALA A 477 6.92 2.64 19.35
CA ALA A 477 6.16 3.89 19.17
C ALA A 477 4.65 3.66 19.03
N GLN A 478 4.23 2.66 18.24
CA GLN A 478 2.82 2.27 18.12
C GLN A 478 2.24 1.82 19.47
N THR A 479 2.98 1.01 20.23
CA THR A 479 2.57 0.50 21.55
C THR A 479 2.46 1.63 22.57
N VAL A 480 3.38 2.59 22.57
CA VAL A 480 3.34 3.77 23.46
C VAL A 480 2.14 4.67 23.12
N LEU A 481 1.89 4.95 21.83
CA LEU A 481 0.72 5.72 21.40
C LEU A 481 -0.59 5.02 21.74
N ARG A 482 -0.67 3.69 21.57
CA ARG A 482 -1.85 2.92 21.97
C ARG A 482 -2.09 2.95 23.49
N LYS A 483 -1.03 2.99 24.31
CA LYS A 483 -1.12 3.06 25.79
C LYS A 483 -1.42 4.45 26.34
N ARG A 484 -0.93 5.53 25.70
CA ARG A 484 -1.23 6.93 26.09
C ARG A 484 -2.50 7.50 25.44
N GLY A 485 -2.95 6.89 24.34
CA GLY A 485 -4.10 7.32 23.53
C GLY A 485 -3.65 7.87 22.17
N LEU A 486 -4.28 7.43 21.08
CA LEU A 486 -3.84 7.77 19.72
C LEU A 486 -3.95 9.27 19.40
N ILE A 487 -4.73 10.02 20.19
CA ILE A 487 -4.95 11.46 20.03
C ILE A 487 -4.04 12.33 20.93
N ASP A 488 -3.14 11.73 21.72
CA ASP A 488 -2.16 12.47 22.52
C ASP A 488 -1.14 13.19 21.63
N LEU A 489 -1.35 14.49 21.42
CA LEU A 489 -0.48 15.36 20.62
C LEU A 489 0.90 15.56 21.27
N ALA A 490 1.05 15.38 22.59
CA ALA A 490 2.34 15.46 23.27
C ALA A 490 3.16 14.18 23.00
N ALA A 491 2.59 13.00 23.23
CA ALA A 491 3.24 11.72 22.89
C ALA A 491 3.58 11.61 21.40
N ARG A 492 2.72 12.12 20.50
CA ARG A 492 3.03 12.23 19.06
C ARG A 492 4.27 13.07 18.80
N ARG A 493 4.44 14.19 19.51
CA ARG A 493 5.59 15.09 19.34
C ARG A 493 6.87 14.53 19.93
N GLU A 494 6.79 13.86 21.10
CA GLU A 494 7.90 13.08 21.67
C GLU A 494 8.40 12.02 20.66
N ILE A 495 7.49 11.21 20.11
CA ILE A 495 7.82 10.16 19.14
C ILE A 495 8.33 10.73 17.81
N LYS A 496 7.76 11.84 17.33
CA LYS A 496 8.20 12.54 16.10
C LYS A 496 9.61 13.11 16.28
N ALA A 497 9.93 13.69 17.44
CA ALA A 497 11.25 14.20 17.76
C ALA A 497 12.27 13.05 17.87
N TRP A 498 11.95 11.97 18.57
CA TRP A 498 12.80 10.79 18.68
C TRP A 498 13.04 10.08 17.35
N GLN A 499 11.99 9.89 16.52
CA GLN A 499 12.15 9.34 15.17
C GLN A 499 13.03 10.24 14.31
N LYS A 500 12.85 11.56 14.38
CA LYS A 500 13.68 12.51 13.65
C LYS A 500 15.16 12.43 14.10
N GLN A 501 15.42 12.37 15.41
CA GLN A 501 16.77 12.19 15.94
C GLN A 501 17.40 10.88 15.41
N GLN A 502 16.65 9.78 15.41
CA GLN A 502 17.10 8.50 14.85
C GLN A 502 17.28 8.51 13.31
N GLU A 503 16.58 9.39 12.58
CA GLU A 503 16.81 9.62 11.14
C GLU A 503 18.06 10.49 10.88
N GLU A 504 18.33 11.49 11.73
CA GLU A 504 19.46 12.41 11.62
C GLU A 504 20.79 11.81 12.13
N GLU A 505 20.75 10.96 13.16
CA GLU A 505 21.91 10.21 13.69
C GLU A 505 22.15 8.88 12.96
N GLY A 506 21.17 8.40 12.19
CA GLY A 506 21.13 7.03 11.66
C GLY A 506 21.36 6.89 10.15
N ILE A 507 21.41 5.64 9.70
CA ILE A 507 21.73 5.22 8.30
C ILE A 507 20.78 5.85 7.26
N LEU A 508 19.54 6.17 7.65
CA LEU A 508 18.53 6.80 6.79
C LEU A 508 18.94 8.18 6.25
N SER A 509 19.83 8.90 6.96
CA SER A 509 20.40 10.20 6.53
C SER A 509 21.16 10.14 5.21
N SER A 510 21.78 8.99 4.89
CA SER A 510 22.66 8.85 3.72
C SER A 510 21.93 8.51 2.41
N ILE A 511 20.60 8.27 2.46
CA ILE A 511 19.82 7.78 1.31
C ILE A 511 19.65 8.85 0.21
N PRO A 512 20.20 8.63 -1.01
CA PRO A 512 20.07 9.58 -2.11
C PRO A 512 18.66 9.60 -2.74
N ARG A 513 18.11 10.78 -3.02
CA ARG A 513 16.82 10.94 -3.72
C ARG A 513 17.02 10.91 -5.24
N TRP A 514 16.28 10.06 -5.96
CA TRP A 514 16.59 9.66 -7.34
C TRP A 514 15.58 10.16 -8.39
N THR A 515 16.02 10.41 -9.63
CA THR A 515 15.14 10.62 -10.80
C THR A 515 15.63 9.95 -12.09
N GLN A 516 14.87 8.94 -12.56
CA GLN A 516 14.77 8.41 -13.95
C GLN A 516 16.00 7.78 -14.63
N THR A 517 15.84 6.53 -15.09
CA THR A 517 16.77 5.79 -15.97
C THR A 517 15.99 5.07 -17.10
N HIS A 518 16.66 4.65 -18.17
CA HIS A 518 16.06 4.01 -19.36
C HIS A 518 16.11 2.47 -19.29
N LEU A 519 15.12 1.78 -19.90
CA LEU A 519 15.18 0.32 -20.10
C LEU A 519 14.24 -0.13 -21.24
N MET A 520 14.80 -0.53 -22.40
CA MET A 520 14.00 -0.97 -23.58
C MET A 520 14.65 -2.00 -24.53
N HIS A 521 15.97 -2.24 -24.47
CA HIS A 521 16.68 -2.93 -25.57
C HIS A 521 16.73 -4.47 -25.50
N VAL A 522 16.43 -5.08 -24.34
CA VAL A 522 16.77 -6.50 -24.07
C VAL A 522 15.65 -7.50 -24.42
N ALA A 523 14.39 -7.08 -24.37
CA ALA A 523 13.25 -8.00 -24.45
C ALA A 523 12.81 -8.28 -25.90
N THR A 524 12.85 -9.55 -26.32
CA THR A 524 12.40 -10.04 -27.64
C THR A 524 11.27 -11.07 -27.53
N VAL A 525 10.58 -11.34 -28.63
CA VAL A 525 9.50 -12.33 -28.71
C VAL A 525 9.43 -12.94 -30.11
N ASN A 526 9.27 -14.27 -30.19
CA ASN A 526 9.09 -14.97 -31.46
C ASN A 526 7.69 -14.69 -32.02
N ARG A 527 7.62 -14.23 -33.28
CA ARG A 527 6.39 -13.95 -34.01
C ARG A 527 6.29 -14.86 -35.23
N LYS A 528 5.24 -15.69 -35.24
CA LYS A 528 4.87 -16.52 -36.38
C LYS A 528 3.80 -15.81 -37.21
N ALA A 529 4.02 -15.65 -38.51
CA ALA A 529 3.12 -14.95 -39.42
C ALA A 529 3.03 -15.68 -40.76
N THR A 530 1.83 -15.82 -41.30
CA THR A 530 1.59 -16.41 -42.62
C THR A 530 1.46 -15.31 -43.67
N ASP A 531 2.24 -15.41 -44.75
CA ASP A 531 2.13 -14.47 -45.87
C ASP A 531 0.93 -14.81 -46.79
N ARG A 532 0.64 -13.95 -47.76
CA ARG A 532 -0.46 -14.10 -48.73
C ARG A 532 -0.42 -15.43 -49.49
N ASP A 533 0.78 -15.95 -49.74
CA ASP A 533 1.01 -17.20 -50.45
C ASP A 533 0.99 -18.44 -49.53
N GLY A 534 0.57 -18.29 -48.26
CA GLY A 534 0.38 -19.39 -47.31
C GLY A 534 1.64 -19.86 -46.59
N VAL A 535 2.82 -19.32 -46.92
CA VAL A 535 4.10 -19.64 -46.26
C VAL A 535 4.13 -19.09 -44.83
N LEU A 536 4.48 -19.94 -43.87
CA LEU A 536 4.69 -19.56 -42.47
C LEU A 536 6.12 -19.04 -42.26
N TRP A 537 6.24 -17.79 -41.86
CA TRP A 537 7.49 -17.16 -41.44
C TRP A 537 7.55 -17.07 -39.92
N GLU A 538 8.74 -17.26 -39.35
CA GLU A 538 9.00 -17.14 -37.91
C GLU A 538 10.18 -16.18 -37.70
N GLU A 539 9.98 -15.11 -36.93
CA GLU A 539 10.96 -14.04 -36.73
C GLU A 539 10.95 -13.59 -35.26
N ASP A 540 12.12 -13.41 -34.65
CA ASP A 540 12.26 -12.81 -33.33
C ASP A 540 12.25 -11.29 -33.43
N GLN A 541 11.23 -10.67 -32.82
CA GLN A 541 11.00 -9.23 -32.86
C GLN A 541 11.10 -8.61 -31.45
N PRO A 542 11.37 -7.30 -31.32
CA PRO A 542 11.30 -6.62 -30.03
C PRO A 542 9.92 -6.79 -29.35
N ALA A 543 9.94 -7.17 -28.07
CA ALA A 543 8.77 -7.33 -27.22
C ALA A 543 8.09 -5.98 -26.92
N PHE A 544 8.89 -4.93 -26.81
CA PHE A 544 8.47 -3.54 -26.65
C PHE A 544 9.14 -2.69 -27.73
N TYR A 545 8.42 -1.72 -28.28
CA TYR A 545 9.00 -0.75 -29.23
C TYR A 545 8.53 0.67 -28.93
N SER A 546 9.44 1.63 -29.06
CA SER A 546 9.13 3.05 -28.89
C SER A 546 8.55 3.60 -30.20
N THR A 547 7.41 4.28 -30.12
CA THR A 547 6.78 4.91 -31.28
C THR A 547 6.01 6.17 -30.88
N TYR A 548 5.41 6.85 -31.84
CA TYR A 548 4.72 8.11 -31.65
C TYR A 548 3.29 8.05 -32.14
N GLN A 549 2.33 8.04 -31.21
CA GLN A 549 0.90 8.07 -31.55
C GLN A 549 0.37 9.51 -31.51
N TYR A 550 -0.49 9.87 -32.47
CA TYR A 550 -1.20 11.15 -32.46
C TYR A 550 -2.48 11.01 -31.63
N LEU A 551 -2.52 11.66 -30.46
CA LEU A 551 -3.68 11.71 -29.58
C LEU A 551 -4.20 13.15 -29.51
N GLY A 552 -5.43 13.38 -29.96
CA GLY A 552 -6.02 14.72 -30.04
C GLY A 552 -5.21 15.70 -30.90
N GLY A 553 -4.69 15.22 -32.05
CA GLY A 553 -3.86 16.02 -32.97
C GLY A 553 -2.42 16.28 -32.48
N LYS A 554 -1.98 15.70 -31.36
CA LYS A 554 -0.64 15.91 -30.80
C LYS A 554 0.18 14.62 -30.83
N LYS A 555 1.38 14.68 -31.43
CA LYS A 555 2.39 13.61 -31.39
C LYS A 555 2.78 13.34 -29.94
N LEU A 556 2.80 12.07 -29.51
CA LEU A 556 3.09 11.65 -28.14
C LEU A 556 3.89 10.35 -28.15
N GLY A 557 5.04 10.34 -27.46
CA GLY A 557 5.87 9.15 -27.30
C GLY A 557 5.19 8.08 -26.45
N VAL A 558 5.12 6.87 -26.99
CA VAL A 558 4.52 5.69 -26.36
C VAL A 558 5.47 4.50 -26.47
N ILE A 559 5.51 3.68 -25.42
CA ILE A 559 6.03 2.31 -25.51
C ILE A 559 4.84 1.45 -25.91
N LYS A 560 4.91 0.80 -27.07
CA LYS A 560 3.96 -0.21 -27.52
C LYS A 560 4.52 -1.60 -27.23
N LEU A 561 3.63 -2.55 -27.02
CA LEU A 561 4.00 -3.97 -27.00
C LEU A 561 3.89 -4.57 -28.40
N ASN A 562 4.67 -5.61 -28.66
CA ASN A 562 4.48 -6.45 -29.84
C ASN A 562 3.04 -6.98 -29.88
N GLU A 563 2.43 -7.08 -31.06
CA GLU A 563 1.07 -7.60 -31.20
C GLU A 563 0.87 -8.97 -30.56
N VAL A 564 1.90 -9.83 -30.58
CA VAL A 564 1.86 -11.17 -29.97
C VAL A 564 1.61 -11.07 -28.46
N ILE A 565 2.26 -10.11 -27.79
CA ILE A 565 2.15 -9.88 -26.35
C ILE A 565 0.87 -9.10 -26.04
N ALA A 566 0.48 -8.12 -26.85
CA ALA A 566 -0.80 -7.42 -26.71
C ALA A 566 -2.00 -8.39 -26.80
N LYS A 567 -2.02 -9.25 -27.83
CA LYS A 567 -3.03 -10.32 -28.02
C LYS A 567 -2.91 -11.46 -26.99
N ARG A 568 -1.97 -11.37 -26.05
CA ARG A 568 -1.81 -12.23 -24.87
C ARG A 568 -2.33 -11.52 -23.62
N LEU A 569 -1.94 -10.26 -23.41
CA LEU A 569 -2.45 -9.33 -22.38
C LEU A 569 -3.97 -9.11 -22.44
N ASP A 570 -4.57 -9.14 -23.63
CA ASP A 570 -6.03 -9.10 -23.83
C ASP A 570 -6.77 -10.37 -23.32
N LYS A 571 -6.04 -11.40 -22.87
CA LYS A 571 -6.57 -12.66 -22.33
C LYS A 571 -6.08 -12.90 -20.90
N ASP A 572 -4.80 -12.67 -20.68
CA ASP A 572 -4.12 -12.76 -19.40
C ASP A 572 -4.13 -11.37 -18.79
N SER A 573 -5.13 -11.06 -17.96
CA SER A 573 -5.21 -9.77 -17.25
C SER A 573 -3.91 -9.47 -16.52
N ILE A 574 -3.38 -8.25 -16.65
CA ILE A 574 -2.14 -7.83 -15.97
C ILE A 574 -2.33 -6.66 -15.00
N GLN A 575 -3.55 -6.14 -14.87
CA GLN A 575 -3.88 -5.19 -13.78
C GLN A 575 -3.90 -5.87 -12.40
N GLU A 576 -4.06 -7.19 -12.38
CA GLU A 576 -3.98 -8.07 -11.21
C GLU A 576 -2.55 -8.60 -10.96
N THR A 577 -1.62 -8.45 -11.92
CA THR A 577 -0.25 -8.97 -11.81
C THR A 577 0.61 -8.10 -10.91
N LEU A 578 0.58 -8.43 -9.61
CA LEU A 578 1.54 -8.08 -8.57
C LEU A 578 1.55 -6.63 -8.07
N HIS A 579 0.98 -6.45 -6.86
CA HIS A 579 1.73 -5.87 -5.74
C HIS A 579 1.20 -6.40 -4.39
N PRO A 580 1.53 -7.65 -3.98
CA PRO A 580 0.96 -8.30 -2.79
C PRO A 580 1.28 -7.61 -1.44
N ARG A 581 2.23 -6.65 -1.41
CA ARG A 581 2.60 -5.92 -0.18
C ARG A 581 1.46 -5.10 0.43
N HIS A 582 0.41 -4.78 -0.32
CA HIS A 582 -0.72 -3.97 0.15
C HIS A 582 -1.97 -4.82 0.44
N LEU A 583 -1.78 -5.94 1.14
CA LEU A 583 -2.86 -6.67 1.80
C LEU A 583 -3.24 -5.97 3.13
N PRO A 584 -4.36 -6.36 3.80
CA PRO A 584 -4.68 -5.91 5.14
C PRO A 584 -3.57 -6.32 6.14
N MET A 585 -3.31 -5.48 7.14
CA MET A 585 -2.24 -5.74 8.11
C MET A 585 -2.73 -6.66 9.23
N LEU A 586 -1.94 -7.65 9.66
CA LEU A 586 -2.27 -8.54 10.79
C LEU A 586 -2.10 -7.87 12.16
N VAL A 587 -1.37 -6.75 12.19
CA VAL A 587 -1.13 -5.90 13.38
C VAL A 587 -1.55 -4.45 13.08
N PRO A 588 -1.78 -3.61 14.11
CA PRO A 588 -2.18 -2.24 13.87
C PRO A 588 -1.11 -1.47 13.08
N PRO A 589 -1.50 -0.52 12.21
CA PRO A 589 -0.56 0.22 11.37
C PRO A 589 0.51 0.99 12.14
N LYS A 590 1.65 1.23 11.47
CA LYS A 590 2.65 2.21 11.90
C LYS A 590 1.96 3.58 12.01
N PRO A 591 2.03 4.28 13.16
CA PRO A 591 1.35 5.56 13.34
C PRO A 591 1.94 6.64 12.43
N TRP A 592 1.09 7.56 11.96
CA TRP A 592 1.47 8.68 11.12
C TRP A 592 2.20 9.77 11.93
N THR A 593 3.50 9.96 11.64
CA THR A 593 4.36 10.97 12.29
C THR A 593 4.81 12.10 11.36
N SER A 594 4.72 11.91 10.04
CA SER A 594 5.02 12.93 9.02
C SER A 594 4.07 12.81 7.82
N HIS A 595 4.22 13.70 6.83
CA HIS A 595 3.57 13.57 5.51
C HIS A 595 3.87 12.26 4.75
N ASP A 596 4.89 11.50 5.15
CA ASP A 596 5.41 10.35 4.39
C ASP A 596 5.92 9.17 5.27
N SER A 597 5.57 9.16 6.55
CA SER A 597 5.90 8.10 7.52
C SER A 597 4.64 7.69 8.29
N GLY A 598 4.10 6.51 7.96
CA GLY A 598 2.92 5.90 8.56
C GLY A 598 2.29 4.83 7.64
N GLY A 599 1.35 4.05 8.16
CA GLY A 599 0.72 2.93 7.43
C GLY A 599 1.47 1.62 7.59
N TYR A 600 2.13 1.14 6.53
CA TYR A 600 2.95 -0.08 6.56
C TYR A 600 4.28 0.15 7.30
N TYR A 601 4.93 -0.94 7.75
CA TYR A 601 6.17 -0.84 8.52
C TYR A 601 7.43 -0.78 7.64
N SER A 602 7.47 -1.52 6.53
CA SER A 602 8.64 -1.60 5.63
C SER A 602 8.58 -0.64 4.43
N VAL A 603 7.39 -0.15 4.06
CA VAL A 603 7.17 0.65 2.85
C VAL A 603 6.83 2.10 3.20
N ARG A 604 7.67 3.05 2.74
CA ARG A 604 7.40 4.50 2.85
C ARG A 604 6.16 4.86 2.03
N GLN A 605 5.18 5.52 2.65
CA GLN A 605 3.90 5.87 2.03
C GLN A 605 3.56 7.33 2.27
N SER A 606 3.10 8.03 1.23
CA SER A 606 2.58 9.40 1.38
C SER A 606 1.23 9.37 2.09
N ALA A 607 1.08 10.22 3.11
CA ALA A 607 -0.19 10.48 3.79
C ALA A 607 -1.25 11.00 2.81
N MET A 608 -0.85 11.68 1.73
CA MET A 608 -1.73 12.24 0.70
C MET A 608 -1.51 11.61 -0.69
N ARG A 609 -2.58 11.16 -1.34
CA ARG A 609 -2.62 10.72 -2.74
C ARG A 609 -2.65 11.95 -3.68
N TYR A 610 -1.52 12.31 -4.29
CA TYR A 610 -1.43 13.36 -5.31
C TYR A 610 -0.78 12.88 -6.62
N LYS A 611 -1.24 13.42 -7.77
CA LYS A 611 -0.80 13.00 -9.12
C LYS A 611 0.36 13.89 -9.61
N ASP A 612 1.58 13.52 -9.23
CA ASP A 612 2.84 14.14 -9.73
C ASP A 612 2.94 15.67 -9.57
N SER A 613 2.18 16.23 -8.63
CA SER A 613 2.16 17.66 -8.32
C SER A 613 3.21 17.98 -7.25
N ALA A 614 4.38 18.45 -7.69
CA ALA A 614 5.43 18.93 -6.80
C ALA A 614 4.95 20.08 -5.88
N GLU A 615 3.97 20.87 -6.35
CA GLU A 615 3.32 21.92 -5.58
C GLU A 615 2.54 21.34 -4.37
N GLN A 616 1.72 20.31 -4.59
CA GLN A 616 0.99 19.62 -3.51
C GLN A 616 1.95 18.98 -2.51
N GLY A 617 2.98 18.26 -3.00
CA GLY A 617 4.00 17.65 -2.13
C GLY A 617 4.79 18.66 -1.30
N SER A 618 5.12 19.83 -1.87
CA SER A 618 5.84 20.90 -1.16
C SER A 618 5.00 21.55 -0.06
N TYR A 619 3.72 21.85 -0.32
CA TYR A 619 2.82 22.42 0.70
C TYR A 619 2.51 21.41 1.80
N LEU A 620 2.29 20.14 1.45
CA LEU A 620 2.08 19.07 2.43
C LEU A 620 3.29 18.87 3.34
N ARG A 621 4.51 18.91 2.79
CA ARG A 621 5.74 18.86 3.59
C ARG A 621 5.84 20.03 4.55
N ALA A 622 5.66 21.26 4.07
CA ALA A 622 5.72 22.44 4.93
C ALA A 622 4.73 22.37 6.12
N ALA A 623 3.50 21.92 5.88
CA ALA A 623 2.51 21.69 6.94
C ALA A 623 2.90 20.54 7.91
N SER A 624 3.54 19.48 7.42
CA SER A 624 4.10 18.40 8.25
C SER A 624 5.23 18.88 9.16
N ASP A 625 6.10 19.72 8.61
CA ASP A 625 7.29 20.26 9.30
C ASP A 625 6.89 21.30 10.36
N ASN A 626 5.87 22.14 10.07
CA ASN A 626 5.24 23.05 11.03
C ASN A 626 4.48 22.34 12.17
N GLY A 627 3.99 21.12 11.94
CA GLY A 627 3.05 20.42 12.85
C GLY A 627 1.57 20.71 12.58
N ASP A 628 1.23 21.48 11.53
CA ASP A 628 -0.13 21.81 11.13
C ASP A 628 -0.97 20.55 10.82
N LEU A 629 -0.33 19.43 10.47
CA LEU A 629 -1.00 18.16 10.13
C LEU A 629 -1.27 17.23 11.32
N ASP A 630 -0.73 17.48 12.52
CA ASP A 630 -0.71 16.50 13.63
C ASP A 630 -2.13 15.92 13.91
N THR A 631 -3.17 16.74 13.82
CA THR A 631 -4.59 16.34 14.02
C THR A 631 -5.14 15.44 12.90
N VAL A 632 -4.73 15.69 11.65
CA VAL A 632 -5.19 14.92 10.48
C VAL A 632 -4.48 13.56 10.42
N LEU A 633 -3.20 13.53 10.79
CA LEU A 633 -2.43 12.30 10.96
C LEU A 633 -3.03 11.42 12.06
N ALA A 634 -3.43 12.02 13.19
CA ALA A 634 -4.12 11.29 14.27
C ALA A 634 -5.43 10.62 13.83
N ALA A 635 -6.22 11.27 12.98
CA ALA A 635 -7.46 10.68 12.47
C ALA A 635 -7.24 9.54 11.46
N LEU A 636 -6.18 9.60 10.65
CA LEU A 636 -5.76 8.46 9.84
C LEU A 636 -5.34 7.27 10.70
N ASP A 637 -4.71 7.51 11.86
CA ASP A 637 -4.35 6.45 12.80
C ASP A 637 -5.56 5.86 13.53
N VAL A 638 -6.56 6.66 13.90
CA VAL A 638 -7.83 6.16 14.47
C VAL A 638 -8.55 5.23 13.49
N LEU A 639 -8.70 5.68 12.23
CA LEU A 639 -9.27 4.85 11.16
C LEU A 639 -8.42 3.61 10.86
N GLY A 640 -7.09 3.72 11.00
CA GLY A 640 -6.13 2.64 10.80
C GLY A 640 -6.10 1.57 11.90
N ASN A 641 -6.29 1.97 13.16
CA ASN A 641 -6.28 1.06 14.31
C ASN A 641 -7.64 0.38 14.56
N THR A 642 -8.69 0.75 13.84
CA THR A 642 -9.97 0.01 13.86
C THR A 642 -9.77 -1.38 13.28
N SER A 643 -10.10 -2.40 14.07
CA SER A 643 -9.77 -3.80 13.80
C SER A 643 -10.96 -4.59 13.23
N TRP A 644 -10.68 -5.53 12.34
CA TRP A 644 -11.67 -6.24 11.52
C TRP A 644 -11.46 -7.75 11.54
N LYS A 645 -12.55 -8.50 11.31
CA LYS A 645 -12.58 -9.94 11.07
C LYS A 645 -13.49 -10.27 9.89
N ILE A 646 -13.29 -11.45 9.28
CA ILE A 646 -14.18 -11.97 8.23
C ILE A 646 -15.44 -12.56 8.87
N ASN A 647 -16.61 -12.19 8.35
CA ASN A 647 -17.89 -12.78 8.68
C ASN A 647 -17.99 -14.20 8.12
N LYS A 648 -17.65 -15.24 8.91
CA LYS A 648 -17.62 -16.63 8.44
C LYS A 648 -18.99 -17.10 7.89
N PRO A 649 -20.13 -16.94 8.60
CA PRO A 649 -21.44 -17.35 8.05
C PRO A 649 -21.76 -16.76 6.68
N ILE A 650 -21.44 -15.49 6.44
CA ILE A 650 -21.64 -14.85 5.12
C ILE A 650 -20.62 -15.35 4.10
N PHE A 651 -19.35 -15.54 4.50
CA PHE A 651 -18.32 -16.10 3.63
C PHE A 651 -18.68 -17.53 3.16
N ASP A 652 -19.26 -18.36 4.03
CA ASP A 652 -19.71 -19.71 3.68
C ASP A 652 -20.81 -19.67 2.61
N VAL A 653 -21.86 -18.85 2.80
CA VAL A 653 -22.95 -18.69 1.81
C VAL A 653 -22.45 -18.07 0.50
N MET A 654 -21.55 -17.08 0.56
CA MET A 654 -20.92 -16.52 -0.64
C MET A 654 -20.08 -17.55 -1.39
N THR A 655 -19.39 -18.44 -0.68
CA THR A 655 -18.59 -19.53 -1.26
C THR A 655 -19.49 -20.53 -1.98
N GLU A 656 -20.63 -20.90 -1.38
CA GLU A 656 -21.63 -21.76 -2.03
C GLU A 656 -22.23 -21.11 -3.29
N VAL A 657 -22.66 -19.86 -3.19
CA VAL A 657 -23.21 -19.10 -4.33
C VAL A 657 -22.18 -18.97 -5.45
N TRP A 658 -20.94 -18.60 -5.13
CA TRP A 658 -19.83 -18.50 -6.09
C TRP A 658 -19.54 -19.83 -6.78
N ASN A 659 -19.53 -20.93 -6.02
CA ASN A 659 -19.30 -22.28 -6.53
C ASN A 659 -20.49 -22.83 -7.33
N SER A 660 -21.72 -22.38 -7.05
CA SER A 660 -22.90 -22.69 -7.87
C SER A 660 -22.83 -22.08 -9.28
N GLY A 661 -22.06 -21.01 -9.45
CA GLY A 661 -21.85 -20.32 -10.72
C GLY A 661 -23.02 -19.47 -11.24
N LYS A 662 -24.12 -19.38 -10.47
CA LYS A 662 -25.36 -18.65 -10.79
C LYS A 662 -25.23 -17.15 -10.55
N ASP A 663 -26.15 -16.38 -11.11
CA ASP A 663 -26.33 -14.95 -10.83
C ASP A 663 -27.26 -14.78 -9.62
N ILE A 664 -26.71 -14.36 -8.47
CA ILE A 664 -27.42 -14.17 -7.19
C ILE A 664 -26.75 -13.01 -6.45
N ALA A 665 -27.51 -12.00 -6.02
CA ALA A 665 -27.03 -10.85 -5.23
C ALA A 665 -25.74 -10.20 -5.81
N ASP A 666 -25.81 -9.78 -7.08
CA ASP A 666 -24.71 -9.21 -7.87
C ASP A 666 -23.46 -10.12 -8.01
N MET A 667 -23.55 -11.42 -7.70
CA MET A 667 -22.49 -12.40 -7.95
C MET A 667 -22.40 -12.71 -9.46
N PRO A 668 -21.34 -12.29 -10.17
CA PRO A 668 -21.30 -12.37 -11.64
C PRO A 668 -21.22 -13.83 -12.14
N PRO A 669 -22.15 -14.32 -12.99
CA PRO A 669 -22.30 -15.75 -13.29
C PRO A 669 -21.22 -16.32 -14.23
N ILE A 670 -21.02 -17.64 -14.20
CA ILE A 670 -20.05 -18.35 -15.06
C ILE A 670 -20.46 -18.26 -16.54
N GLU A 671 -21.72 -18.54 -16.83
CA GLU A 671 -22.32 -18.40 -18.15
C GLU A 671 -23.28 -17.20 -18.14
N MET A 672 -23.35 -16.44 -19.24
CA MET A 672 -24.27 -15.31 -19.33
C MET A 672 -25.64 -15.79 -19.81
N GLU A 673 -26.71 -15.34 -19.16
CA GLU A 673 -28.10 -15.62 -19.59
C GLU A 673 -28.37 -15.17 -21.03
N THR A 674 -27.73 -14.09 -21.49
CA THR A 674 -27.86 -13.59 -22.85
C THR A 674 -26.96 -14.37 -23.84
N PRO A 675 -27.52 -15.16 -24.77
CA PRO A 675 -26.73 -15.92 -25.75
C PRO A 675 -25.98 -15.00 -26.73
N GLU A 676 -24.96 -15.54 -27.40
CA GLU A 676 -24.23 -14.80 -28.43
C GLU A 676 -25.17 -14.42 -29.60
N PRO A 677 -25.19 -13.14 -30.05
CA PRO A 677 -26.05 -12.73 -31.15
C PRO A 677 -25.78 -13.55 -32.43
N GLN A 678 -26.81 -14.20 -32.96
CA GLN A 678 -26.73 -14.97 -34.19
C GLN A 678 -26.60 -14.04 -35.42
N LYS A 679 -25.82 -14.47 -36.42
CA LYS A 679 -25.66 -13.77 -37.70
C LYS A 679 -26.99 -13.86 -38.47
N PRO A 680 -27.64 -12.74 -38.84
CA PRO A 680 -28.89 -12.80 -39.60
C PRO A 680 -28.65 -13.22 -41.05
N ASP A 681 -29.61 -13.91 -41.65
CA ASP A 681 -29.47 -14.52 -42.99
C ASP A 681 -29.18 -13.48 -44.09
N ASN A 682 -29.75 -12.28 -43.95
CA ASN A 682 -29.55 -11.17 -44.89
C ASN A 682 -28.28 -10.32 -44.61
N TYR A 683 -27.40 -10.72 -43.69
CA TYR A 683 -26.20 -9.95 -43.29
C TYR A 683 -25.30 -9.55 -44.47
N ASP A 684 -25.15 -10.39 -45.49
CA ASP A 684 -24.29 -10.11 -46.65
C ASP A 684 -25.01 -9.30 -47.76
N HIS A 685 -26.28 -8.96 -47.56
CA HIS A 685 -27.13 -8.27 -48.54
C HIS A 685 -27.80 -6.99 -48.00
N ASP A 686 -28.04 -6.87 -46.68
CA ASP A 686 -28.55 -5.64 -46.05
C ASP A 686 -27.53 -5.00 -45.10
N ILE A 687 -27.13 -3.78 -45.45
CA ILE A 687 -26.22 -2.92 -44.67
C ILE A 687 -26.81 -2.61 -43.29
N LYS A 688 -28.15 -2.49 -43.15
CA LYS A 688 -28.80 -2.22 -41.85
C LYS A 688 -28.75 -3.44 -40.94
N ALA A 689 -29.15 -4.63 -41.41
CA ALA A 689 -29.03 -5.88 -40.66
C ALA A 689 -27.58 -6.14 -40.22
N ARG A 690 -26.61 -5.95 -41.12
CA ARG A 690 -25.18 -6.02 -40.80
C ARG A 690 -24.76 -5.02 -39.72
N SER A 691 -25.21 -3.77 -39.80
CA SER A 691 -24.90 -2.73 -38.80
C SER A 691 -25.51 -3.05 -37.44
N VAL A 692 -26.77 -3.49 -37.40
CA VAL A 692 -27.49 -3.89 -36.17
C VAL A 692 -26.84 -5.12 -35.53
N TYR A 693 -26.47 -6.13 -36.32
CA TYR A 693 -25.73 -7.29 -35.84
C TYR A 693 -24.38 -6.90 -35.23
N LEU A 694 -23.57 -6.10 -35.93
CA LEU A 694 -22.26 -5.66 -35.42
C LEU A 694 -22.39 -4.80 -34.16
N GLN A 695 -23.45 -4.01 -34.04
CA GLN A 695 -23.76 -3.27 -32.80
C GLN A 695 -24.13 -4.22 -31.64
N ARG A 696 -25.03 -5.18 -31.87
CA ARG A 696 -25.40 -6.20 -30.86
C ARG A 696 -24.20 -7.04 -30.43
N LEU A 697 -23.40 -7.53 -31.38
CA LEU A 697 -22.19 -8.31 -31.11
C LEU A 697 -21.16 -7.49 -30.33
N LYS A 698 -21.02 -6.20 -30.62
CA LYS A 698 -20.15 -5.30 -29.83
C LYS A 698 -20.68 -5.09 -28.40
N GLN A 699 -21.99 -4.92 -28.23
CA GLN A 699 -22.61 -4.79 -26.90
C GLN A 699 -22.43 -6.08 -26.08
N TRP A 700 -22.69 -7.23 -26.68
CA TRP A 700 -22.52 -8.54 -26.04
C TRP A 700 -21.06 -8.83 -25.66
N ASN A 701 -20.09 -8.55 -26.54
CA ASN A 701 -18.67 -8.69 -26.21
C ASN A 701 -18.23 -7.72 -25.10
N GLN A 702 -18.78 -6.51 -25.06
CA GLN A 702 -18.53 -5.55 -23.97
C GLN A 702 -19.10 -6.04 -22.63
N GLN A 703 -20.30 -6.62 -22.63
CA GLN A 703 -20.93 -7.21 -21.45
C GLN A 703 -20.17 -8.45 -20.97
N ARG A 704 -19.77 -9.35 -21.89
CA ARG A 704 -18.92 -10.52 -21.61
C ARG A 704 -17.58 -10.14 -20.98
N SER A 705 -16.94 -9.09 -21.49
CA SER A 705 -15.69 -8.56 -20.93
C SER A 705 -15.89 -7.94 -19.54
N SER A 706 -17.02 -7.26 -19.31
CA SER A 706 -17.41 -6.74 -17.99
C SER A 706 -17.61 -7.89 -16.99
N ASN A 707 -18.44 -8.87 -17.32
CA ASN A 707 -18.73 -10.03 -16.48
C ASN A 707 -17.45 -10.81 -16.11
N HIS A 708 -16.54 -11.01 -17.07
CA HIS A 708 -15.26 -11.65 -16.79
C HIS A 708 -14.40 -10.85 -15.81
N SER A 709 -14.30 -9.52 -16.00
CA SER A 709 -13.56 -8.64 -15.09
C SER A 709 -14.16 -8.60 -13.69
N GLN A 710 -15.50 -8.58 -13.59
CA GLN A 710 -16.24 -8.64 -12.32
C GLN A 710 -16.03 -10.00 -11.62
N ARG A 711 -16.05 -11.12 -12.35
CA ARG A 711 -15.68 -12.44 -11.79
C ARG A 711 -14.24 -12.44 -11.26
N CYS A 712 -13.27 -11.85 -11.95
CA CYS A 712 -11.89 -11.79 -11.45
C CYS A 712 -11.79 -10.96 -10.16
N ASP A 713 -12.41 -9.77 -10.10
CA ASP A 713 -12.44 -8.90 -8.91
C ASP A 713 -13.11 -9.56 -7.69
N VAL A 714 -14.26 -10.20 -7.88
CA VAL A 714 -14.96 -10.92 -6.80
C VAL A 714 -14.15 -12.11 -6.30
N ASN A 715 -13.56 -12.88 -7.21
CA ASN A 715 -12.69 -14.01 -6.83
C ASN A 715 -11.46 -13.54 -6.03
N TYR A 716 -10.86 -12.40 -6.42
CA TYR A 716 -9.79 -11.74 -5.66
C TYR A 716 -10.22 -11.41 -4.22
N LYS A 717 -11.43 -10.87 -4.03
CA LYS A 717 -11.99 -10.54 -2.72
C LYS A 717 -12.24 -11.80 -1.88
N LEU A 718 -12.80 -12.85 -2.48
CA LEU A 718 -13.11 -14.10 -1.79
C LEU A 718 -11.85 -14.89 -1.39
N GLU A 719 -10.80 -14.95 -2.23
CA GLU A 719 -9.53 -15.59 -1.83
C GLU A 719 -8.83 -14.84 -0.69
N ILE A 720 -8.83 -13.49 -0.71
CA ILE A 720 -8.29 -12.70 0.41
C ILE A 720 -9.14 -12.93 1.67
N ALA A 721 -10.47 -12.95 1.58
CA ALA A 721 -11.34 -13.26 2.71
C ALA A 721 -11.09 -14.68 3.26
N ARG A 722 -10.87 -15.67 2.39
CA ARG A 722 -10.52 -17.05 2.78
C ARG A 722 -9.21 -17.09 3.57
N ALA A 723 -8.18 -16.38 3.10
CA ALA A 723 -6.87 -16.37 3.77
C ALA A 723 -6.85 -15.64 5.13
N TYR A 724 -7.74 -14.65 5.32
CA TYR A 724 -7.90 -13.91 6.58
C TYR A 724 -9.02 -14.48 7.47
N LEU A 725 -9.55 -15.66 7.14
CA LEU A 725 -10.64 -16.28 7.90
C LEU A 725 -10.17 -16.66 9.32
N GLY A 726 -10.81 -16.10 10.33
CA GLY A 726 -10.39 -16.28 11.73
C GLY A 726 -9.05 -15.59 12.07
N GLU A 727 -8.60 -14.63 11.28
CA GLU A 727 -7.55 -13.67 11.68
C GLU A 727 -8.19 -12.32 12.08
N ARG A 728 -7.47 -11.56 12.91
CA ARG A 728 -7.75 -10.14 13.16
C ARG A 728 -6.84 -9.30 12.27
N PHE A 729 -7.39 -8.29 11.59
CA PHE A 729 -6.62 -7.45 10.67
C PHE A 729 -7.08 -5.98 10.67
N TYR A 730 -6.28 -5.15 10.01
CA TYR A 730 -6.38 -3.69 10.04
C TYR A 730 -6.22 -3.09 8.64
N PHE A 731 -6.89 -1.98 8.39
CA PHE A 731 -6.79 -1.23 7.13
C PHE A 731 -5.99 0.06 7.34
N PRO A 732 -4.68 0.12 7.02
CA PRO A 732 -3.95 1.39 7.04
C PRO A 732 -4.62 2.38 6.09
N HIS A 733 -4.88 3.60 6.57
CA HIS A 733 -5.55 4.66 5.80
C HIS A 733 -4.55 5.74 5.35
N ASN A 734 -4.81 6.31 4.18
CA ASN A 734 -4.24 7.59 3.74
C ASN A 734 -5.32 8.47 3.09
N MET A 735 -5.05 9.76 2.92
CA MET A 735 -6.01 10.72 2.38
C MET A 735 -5.77 11.04 0.90
N ASP A 736 -6.72 11.70 0.24
CA ASP A 736 -6.46 12.40 -1.03
C ASP A 736 -6.13 13.88 -0.83
N PHE A 737 -5.89 14.64 -1.91
CA PHE A 737 -5.53 16.06 -1.82
C PHE A 737 -6.58 16.99 -1.16
N ARG A 738 -7.76 16.45 -0.81
CA ARG A 738 -8.88 17.13 -0.14
C ARG A 738 -8.99 16.75 1.34
N GLY A 739 -8.29 15.69 1.74
CA GLY A 739 -8.34 15.08 3.07
C GLY A 739 -9.25 13.84 3.19
N ARG A 740 -9.94 13.38 2.13
CA ARG A 740 -10.82 12.21 2.28
C ARG A 740 -9.98 10.96 2.52
N ALA A 741 -10.25 10.24 3.60
CA ALA A 741 -9.55 9.01 3.93
C ALA A 741 -9.98 7.84 3.04
N TYR A 742 -9.03 6.94 2.76
CA TYR A 742 -9.17 5.73 1.98
C TYR A 742 -8.23 4.64 2.53
N PRO A 743 -8.68 3.39 2.69
CA PRO A 743 -7.81 2.23 2.89
C PRO A 743 -6.72 2.14 1.81
N MET A 744 -5.49 1.78 2.20
CA MET A 744 -4.42 1.44 1.26
C MET A 744 -4.66 0.08 0.55
N PRO A 745 -5.16 -0.99 1.22
CA PRO A 745 -5.47 -2.25 0.55
C PRO A 745 -6.55 -2.07 -0.53
N PRO A 746 -6.26 -2.33 -1.82
CA PRO A 746 -7.16 -1.92 -2.90
C PRO A 746 -8.26 -2.94 -3.23
N HIS A 747 -8.09 -4.22 -2.86
CA HIS A 747 -8.95 -5.31 -3.31
C HIS A 747 -10.13 -5.59 -2.35
N LEU A 748 -9.83 -5.92 -1.09
CA LEU A 748 -10.82 -6.13 -0.02
C LEU A 748 -10.67 -4.99 1.00
N ASN A 749 -11.73 -4.20 1.19
CA ASN A 749 -11.86 -3.18 2.22
C ASN A 749 -13.34 -2.75 2.38
N HIS A 750 -13.67 -2.05 3.47
CA HIS A 750 -15.05 -1.67 3.81
C HIS A 750 -15.66 -0.57 2.92
N ILE A 751 -14.84 0.16 2.14
CA ILE A 751 -15.31 1.14 1.13
C ILE A 751 -15.83 0.43 -0.14
N GLY A 752 -15.63 -0.89 -0.27
CA GLY A 752 -16.09 -1.70 -1.39
C GLY A 752 -17.62 -1.79 -1.57
N ASN A 753 -18.04 -2.63 -2.52
CA ASN A 753 -19.44 -2.97 -2.78
C ASN A 753 -20.05 -3.82 -1.65
N ASP A 754 -21.37 -4.00 -1.65
CA ASP A 754 -22.14 -4.75 -0.63
C ASP A 754 -21.49 -6.09 -0.21
N LEU A 755 -21.00 -6.89 -1.19
CA LEU A 755 -20.23 -8.12 -0.95
C LEU A 755 -19.02 -7.90 -0.02
N CYS A 756 -18.25 -6.83 -0.18
CA CYS A 756 -17.13 -6.52 0.72
C CYS A 756 -17.60 -6.09 2.12
N ARG A 757 -18.82 -5.55 2.25
CA ARG A 757 -19.36 -5.05 3.52
C ARG A 757 -19.97 -6.16 4.35
N GLY A 758 -20.80 -7.02 3.73
CA GLY A 758 -21.32 -8.23 4.38
C GLY A 758 -20.22 -9.18 4.88
N LEU A 759 -19.07 -9.22 4.20
CA LEU A 759 -17.88 -9.99 4.62
C LEU A 759 -17.12 -9.41 5.81
N LEU A 760 -17.33 -8.13 6.20
CA LEU A 760 -16.46 -7.42 7.14
C LEU A 760 -17.20 -7.01 8.42
N MET A 761 -16.75 -7.55 9.55
CA MET A 761 -17.20 -7.18 10.89
C MET A 761 -16.06 -6.55 11.68
N PHE A 762 -16.37 -5.78 12.73
CA PHE A 762 -15.33 -5.38 13.69
C PHE A 762 -14.78 -6.64 14.38
N ALA A 763 -13.47 -6.73 14.60
CA ALA A 763 -12.92 -7.91 15.28
C ALA A 763 -13.37 -7.95 16.75
N ASP A 764 -13.42 -6.77 17.36
CA ASP A 764 -13.97 -6.52 18.70
C ASP A 764 -15.50 -6.56 18.72
N SER A 765 -16.05 -6.98 19.84
CA SER A 765 -17.49 -7.12 20.10
C SER A 765 -17.92 -6.17 21.24
N LYS A 766 -19.20 -5.81 21.29
CA LYS A 766 -19.81 -5.06 22.41
C LYS A 766 -21.22 -5.61 22.69
N PRO A 767 -21.64 -5.74 23.97
CA PRO A 767 -23.01 -6.14 24.31
C PRO A 767 -24.01 -5.13 23.75
N LEU A 768 -25.07 -5.61 23.09
CA LEU A 768 -26.05 -4.76 22.40
C LEU A 768 -26.77 -3.80 23.35
N GLY A 769 -27.22 -4.28 24.51
CA GLY A 769 -28.18 -3.57 25.35
C GLY A 769 -29.50 -3.22 24.61
N LYS A 770 -30.34 -2.42 25.26
CA LYS A 770 -31.63 -1.96 24.71
C LYS A 770 -31.45 -1.10 23.45
N ALA A 771 -30.45 -0.22 23.47
CA ALA A 771 -30.16 0.66 22.33
C ALA A 771 -29.65 -0.14 21.12
N GLY A 772 -28.69 -1.05 21.32
CA GLY A 772 -28.12 -1.83 20.22
C GLY A 772 -29.10 -2.80 19.58
N LEU A 773 -29.94 -3.50 20.37
CA LEU A 773 -30.97 -4.38 19.81
C LEU A 773 -31.96 -3.62 18.91
N ARG A 774 -32.37 -2.42 19.36
CA ARG A 774 -33.19 -1.50 18.59
C ARG A 774 -32.49 -0.99 17.33
N TRP A 775 -31.22 -0.59 17.44
CA TRP A 775 -30.44 -0.12 16.29
C TRP A 775 -30.13 -1.22 15.28
N LEU A 776 -30.00 -2.48 15.70
CA LEU A 776 -29.84 -3.64 14.83
C LEU A 776 -31.13 -3.92 14.02
N ARG A 777 -32.31 -3.84 14.65
CA ARG A 777 -33.61 -3.88 13.95
C ARG A 777 -33.75 -2.75 12.93
N ILE A 778 -33.42 -1.52 13.33
CA ILE A 778 -33.41 -0.35 12.43
C ILE A 778 -32.40 -0.53 11.29
N HIS A 779 -31.25 -1.19 11.54
CA HIS A 779 -30.24 -1.44 10.52
C HIS A 779 -30.74 -2.39 9.43
N ILE A 780 -31.41 -3.51 9.78
CA ILE A 780 -32.09 -4.40 8.80
C ILE A 780 -33.03 -3.58 7.90
N SER A 781 -33.88 -2.75 8.51
CA SER A 781 -34.80 -1.90 7.75
C SER A 781 -34.10 -0.87 6.85
N ASN A 782 -32.90 -0.41 7.20
CA ASN A 782 -32.11 0.51 6.37
C ASN A 782 -31.54 -0.22 5.14
N VAL A 783 -30.87 -1.36 5.32
CA VAL A 783 -30.23 -2.12 4.23
C VAL A 783 -31.26 -2.82 3.32
N PHE A 784 -32.47 -3.09 3.83
CA PHE A 784 -33.60 -3.50 3.01
C PHE A 784 -34.16 -2.39 2.10
N GLY A 785 -33.76 -1.12 2.31
CA GLY A 785 -34.23 0.04 1.52
C GLY A 785 -35.48 0.74 2.07
N TYR A 786 -35.97 0.37 3.27
CA TYR A 786 -37.09 1.06 3.95
C TYR A 786 -36.60 2.31 4.73
N ASP A 787 -35.59 2.99 4.20
CA ASP A 787 -34.81 4.06 4.85
C ASP A 787 -35.53 5.44 4.90
N LYS A 788 -36.83 5.48 4.58
CA LYS A 788 -37.67 6.70 4.53
C LYS A 788 -38.75 6.77 5.62
N ALA A 789 -38.98 5.71 6.37
CA ALA A 789 -39.88 5.74 7.51
C ALA A 789 -39.21 6.37 8.76
N SER A 790 -39.98 6.68 9.80
CA SER A 790 -39.41 7.06 11.11
C SER A 790 -38.68 5.87 11.76
N PHE A 791 -37.82 6.11 12.75
CA PHE A 791 -37.07 5.02 13.40
C PHE A 791 -37.96 4.00 14.12
N GLY A 792 -39.13 4.39 14.64
CA GLY A 792 -40.09 3.44 15.22
C GLY A 792 -40.74 2.54 14.16
N GLU A 793 -41.09 3.10 13.00
CA GLU A 793 -41.62 2.32 11.87
C GLU A 793 -40.58 1.35 11.28
N ARG A 794 -39.28 1.72 11.31
CA ARG A 794 -38.16 0.85 10.91
C ARG A 794 -37.87 -0.26 11.91
N GLU A 795 -38.00 0.03 13.20
CA GLU A 795 -37.90 -0.98 14.26
C GLU A 795 -39.05 -1.99 14.14
N GLN A 796 -40.28 -1.51 13.95
CA GLN A 796 -41.47 -2.36 13.75
C GLN A 796 -41.36 -3.20 12.47
N PHE A 797 -40.85 -2.64 11.36
CA PHE A 797 -40.62 -3.40 10.12
C PHE A 797 -39.79 -4.67 10.32
N ALA A 798 -38.76 -4.64 11.18
CA ALA A 798 -37.93 -5.81 11.48
C ALA A 798 -38.59 -6.80 12.46
N ILE A 799 -39.57 -6.34 13.26
CA ILE A 799 -40.39 -7.20 14.14
C ILE A 799 -41.46 -7.92 13.31
N ASP A 800 -42.12 -7.20 12.39
CA ASP A 800 -43.17 -7.74 11.52
C ASP A 800 -42.66 -8.85 10.59
N HIS A 801 -41.38 -8.80 10.19
CA HIS A 801 -40.71 -9.78 9.33
C HIS A 801 -39.79 -10.76 10.09
N GLU A 802 -39.95 -10.94 11.40
CA GLU A 802 -39.07 -11.81 12.21
C GLU A 802 -39.09 -13.29 11.72
N ALA A 803 -40.16 -13.72 11.05
CA ALA A 803 -40.27 -15.04 10.42
C ALA A 803 -39.39 -15.15 9.16
N GLU A 804 -39.46 -14.17 8.24
CA GLU A 804 -38.63 -14.11 7.04
C GLU A 804 -37.14 -13.89 7.37
N ILE A 805 -36.85 -13.20 8.47
CA ILE A 805 -35.50 -13.06 9.03
C ILE A 805 -34.96 -14.42 9.47
N ARG A 806 -35.70 -15.21 10.26
CA ARG A 806 -35.28 -16.58 10.65
C ARG A 806 -35.09 -17.49 9.43
N ASP A 807 -36.06 -17.53 8.51
CA ASP A 807 -35.98 -18.36 7.30
C ASP A 807 -34.79 -17.97 6.40
N SER A 808 -34.48 -16.67 6.30
CA SER A 808 -33.30 -16.18 5.56
C SER A 808 -31.96 -16.63 6.18
N VAL A 809 -31.92 -16.91 7.49
CA VAL A 809 -30.72 -17.41 8.18
C VAL A 809 -30.63 -18.94 8.15
N GLU A 810 -31.76 -19.63 8.32
CA GLU A 810 -31.81 -21.10 8.35
C GLU A 810 -31.70 -21.73 6.96
N ARG A 811 -32.24 -21.07 5.93
CA ARG A 811 -32.27 -21.56 4.55
C ARG A 811 -31.93 -20.42 3.58
N PRO A 812 -30.70 -19.85 3.64
CA PRO A 812 -30.33 -18.66 2.88
C PRO A 812 -30.49 -18.80 1.37
N LEU A 813 -30.40 -20.01 0.81
CA LEU A 813 -30.55 -20.27 -0.63
C LEU A 813 -31.82 -21.06 -1.00
N ASP A 814 -32.29 -21.98 -0.14
CA ASP A 814 -33.45 -22.84 -0.42
C ASP A 814 -34.77 -22.34 0.20
N GLY A 815 -34.72 -21.32 1.06
CA GLY A 815 -35.90 -20.71 1.69
C GLY A 815 -36.60 -19.68 0.79
N ASN A 816 -37.40 -18.82 1.41
CA ASN A 816 -38.13 -17.74 0.73
C ASN A 816 -37.20 -16.64 0.18
N ARG A 817 -35.90 -16.65 0.56
CA ARG A 817 -34.86 -15.72 0.10
C ARG A 817 -35.29 -14.25 0.19
N TRP A 818 -35.94 -13.88 1.29
CA TRP A 818 -36.45 -12.52 1.52
C TRP A 818 -35.32 -11.48 1.45
N TRP A 819 -34.13 -11.80 1.97
CA TRP A 819 -32.93 -10.96 1.91
C TRP A 819 -32.49 -10.56 0.48
N LEU A 820 -32.82 -11.34 -0.56
CA LEU A 820 -32.54 -10.98 -1.97
C LEU A 820 -33.41 -9.83 -2.50
N LYS A 821 -34.40 -9.36 -1.73
CA LYS A 821 -35.29 -8.25 -2.09
C LYS A 821 -34.79 -6.88 -1.56
N ALA A 822 -33.72 -6.89 -0.77
CA ALA A 822 -33.09 -5.69 -0.20
C ALA A 822 -32.35 -4.85 -1.26
N ASP A 823 -32.17 -3.55 -0.97
CA ASP A 823 -31.27 -2.67 -1.75
C ASP A 823 -29.78 -3.06 -1.56
N ASP A 824 -29.40 -3.57 -0.37
CA ASP A 824 -28.06 -4.10 -0.03
C ASP A 824 -28.17 -5.57 0.52
N PRO A 825 -28.26 -6.61 -0.34
CA PRO A 825 -28.58 -7.98 0.07
C PRO A 825 -27.60 -8.64 1.05
N TRP A 826 -26.29 -8.54 0.86
CA TRP A 826 -25.31 -9.23 1.71
C TRP A 826 -25.20 -8.59 3.10
N GLN A 827 -25.29 -7.27 3.19
CA GLN A 827 -25.46 -6.57 4.48
C GLN A 827 -26.81 -6.91 5.15
N CYS A 828 -27.89 -7.09 4.37
CA CYS A 828 -29.18 -7.55 4.90
C CYS A 828 -29.08 -8.96 5.50
N LEU A 829 -28.48 -9.92 4.79
CA LEU A 829 -28.29 -11.28 5.30
C LEU A 829 -27.40 -11.29 6.55
N ALA A 830 -26.32 -10.51 6.57
CA ALA A 830 -25.45 -10.37 7.75
C ALA A 830 -26.23 -9.84 8.96
N SER A 831 -27.09 -8.85 8.74
CA SER A 831 -27.94 -8.26 9.79
C SER A 831 -29.00 -9.23 10.30
N CYS A 832 -29.58 -10.06 9.43
CA CYS A 832 -30.49 -11.14 9.82
C CYS A 832 -29.79 -12.19 10.69
N MET A 833 -28.57 -12.60 10.33
CA MET A 833 -27.77 -13.56 11.09
C MET A 833 -27.43 -13.03 12.48
N GLU A 834 -26.95 -11.79 12.58
CA GLU A 834 -26.63 -11.13 13.85
C GLU A 834 -27.87 -10.98 14.74
N LEU A 835 -29.03 -10.57 14.19
CA LEU A 835 -30.27 -10.43 14.97
C LEU A 835 -30.80 -11.79 15.44
N LYS A 836 -30.73 -12.85 14.62
CA LYS A 836 -31.12 -14.20 15.07
C LYS A 836 -30.24 -14.66 16.23
N ALA A 837 -28.92 -14.51 16.11
CA ALA A 837 -27.97 -14.88 17.15
C ALA A 837 -28.18 -14.11 18.46
N ALA A 838 -28.58 -12.83 18.37
CA ALA A 838 -29.00 -12.05 19.54
C ALA A 838 -30.30 -12.58 20.17
N LEU A 839 -31.36 -12.77 19.37
CA LEU A 839 -32.67 -13.22 19.86
C LEU A 839 -32.65 -14.62 20.50
N GLU A 840 -31.67 -15.46 20.16
CA GLU A 840 -31.48 -16.81 20.69
C GLU A 840 -30.38 -16.89 21.77
N HIS A 841 -29.82 -15.75 22.20
CA HIS A 841 -28.78 -15.71 23.23
C HIS A 841 -29.31 -16.13 24.63
N PRO A 842 -28.63 -17.02 25.38
CA PRO A 842 -29.15 -17.56 26.65
C PRO A 842 -29.50 -16.52 27.72
N ASP A 843 -28.66 -15.49 27.88
CA ASP A 843 -28.89 -14.38 28.83
C ASP A 843 -29.81 -13.27 28.26
N GLY A 844 -30.44 -13.53 27.11
CA GLY A 844 -31.30 -12.61 26.38
C GLY A 844 -30.55 -11.70 25.38
N PRO A 845 -31.28 -11.07 24.45
CA PRO A 845 -30.71 -10.33 23.32
C PRO A 845 -30.00 -9.03 23.69
N GLU A 846 -30.21 -8.50 24.89
CA GLU A 846 -29.48 -7.34 25.39
C GLU A 846 -28.04 -7.68 25.81
N ALA A 847 -27.78 -8.93 26.19
CA ALA A 847 -26.47 -9.40 26.62
C ALA A 847 -25.57 -9.87 25.46
N TYR A 848 -26.15 -10.17 24.29
CA TYR A 848 -25.40 -10.64 23.11
C TYR A 848 -24.33 -9.62 22.68
N GLU A 849 -23.09 -10.08 22.56
CA GLU A 849 -21.99 -9.24 22.08
C GLU A 849 -21.93 -9.19 20.55
N SER A 850 -22.45 -8.11 19.98
CA SER A 850 -22.45 -7.87 18.53
C SER A 850 -21.10 -7.33 18.04
N SER A 851 -20.71 -7.72 16.83
CA SER A 851 -19.56 -7.20 16.08
C SER A 851 -19.93 -6.58 14.73
N LEU A 852 -21.20 -6.65 14.33
CA LEU A 852 -21.69 -6.06 13.09
C LEU A 852 -21.63 -4.52 13.14
N PRO A 853 -20.97 -3.85 12.18
CA PRO A 853 -20.98 -2.39 12.08
C PRO A 853 -22.36 -1.87 11.68
N VAL A 854 -22.99 -1.04 12.51
CA VAL A 854 -24.23 -0.33 12.14
C VAL A 854 -23.88 1.05 11.59
N HIS A 855 -24.44 1.38 10.43
CA HIS A 855 -24.12 2.60 9.70
C HIS A 855 -25.18 3.71 9.81
N GLN A 856 -24.75 4.94 10.01
CA GLN A 856 -25.52 6.18 9.84
C GLN A 856 -25.04 6.88 8.56
N ASP A 857 -25.93 7.50 7.79
CA ASP A 857 -25.60 8.15 6.50
C ASP A 857 -26.22 9.55 6.37
N GLY A 858 -25.43 10.49 5.83
CA GLY A 858 -25.83 11.89 5.66
C GLY A 858 -26.66 12.11 4.39
N THR A 859 -27.96 12.39 4.53
CA THR A 859 -28.88 12.60 3.39
C THR A 859 -28.43 13.75 2.48
N CYS A 860 -27.65 13.41 1.44
CA CYS A 860 -26.96 14.36 0.57
C CYS A 860 -26.04 15.33 1.37
N ASN A 861 -25.04 14.79 2.06
CA ASN A 861 -24.10 15.53 2.92
C ASN A 861 -23.55 16.83 2.31
N GLY A 862 -23.20 16.85 1.02
CA GLY A 862 -22.80 18.09 0.33
C GLY A 862 -23.84 19.22 0.37
N LEU A 863 -25.15 18.91 0.25
CA LEU A 863 -26.23 19.89 0.45
C LEU A 863 -26.43 20.27 1.93
N GLN A 864 -26.15 19.36 2.88
CA GLN A 864 -26.17 19.69 4.32
C GLN A 864 -25.11 20.76 4.64
N HIS A 865 -23.86 20.57 4.18
CA HIS A 865 -22.82 21.58 4.34
C HIS A 865 -23.17 22.90 3.65
N TYR A 866 -23.74 22.89 2.44
CA TYR A 866 -24.18 24.11 1.75
C TYR A 866 -25.34 24.83 2.46
N ALA A 867 -26.32 24.11 3.00
CA ALA A 867 -27.46 24.70 3.71
C ALA A 867 -27.02 25.35 5.03
N ALA A 868 -26.09 24.72 5.75
CA ALA A 868 -25.49 25.29 6.96
C ALA A 868 -24.65 26.54 6.67
N LEU A 869 -23.77 26.51 5.66
CA LEU A 869 -22.96 27.68 5.25
C LEU A 869 -23.81 28.83 4.68
N GLY A 870 -24.93 28.52 4.03
CA GLY A 870 -25.81 29.50 3.38
C GLY A 870 -26.95 30.03 4.24
N GLY A 871 -27.23 29.42 5.39
CA GLY A 871 -28.42 29.73 6.21
C GLY A 871 -29.76 29.43 5.52
N ASP A 872 -29.77 28.55 4.50
CA ASP A 872 -30.96 28.26 3.70
C ASP A 872 -31.97 27.40 4.50
N LEU A 873 -32.83 28.02 5.31
CA LEU A 873 -33.81 27.31 6.17
C LEU A 873 -34.69 26.31 5.40
N ALA A 874 -35.14 26.66 4.19
CA ALA A 874 -35.94 25.77 3.35
C ALA A 874 -35.13 24.56 2.85
N GLY A 875 -33.86 24.78 2.48
CA GLY A 875 -32.93 23.72 2.10
C GLY A 875 -32.58 22.81 3.28
N ALA A 876 -32.28 23.39 4.44
CA ALA A 876 -31.98 22.71 5.70
C ALA A 876 -33.09 21.74 6.13
N LYS A 877 -34.36 22.08 5.89
CA LYS A 877 -35.50 21.18 6.12
C LYS A 877 -35.54 19.99 5.16
N GLN A 878 -35.14 20.18 3.91
CA GLN A 878 -35.12 19.10 2.90
C GLN A 878 -33.94 18.12 3.06
N VAL A 879 -32.91 18.51 3.81
CA VAL A 879 -31.69 17.69 4.07
C VAL A 879 -31.50 17.31 5.54
N ASN A 880 -32.60 17.29 6.30
CA ASN A 880 -32.66 16.77 7.67
C ASN A 880 -31.78 17.50 8.72
N LEU A 881 -31.50 18.80 8.51
CA LEU A 881 -30.84 19.66 9.51
C LEU A 881 -31.83 20.29 10.50
N SER A 882 -33.09 20.53 10.08
CA SER A 882 -34.17 20.88 11.02
C SER A 882 -34.86 19.62 11.53
N ARG A 883 -35.25 19.58 12.81
CA ARG A 883 -36.06 18.49 13.37
C ARG A 883 -37.37 18.29 12.60
N GLY A 884 -37.79 17.03 12.48
CA GLY A 884 -39.06 16.59 11.89
C GLY A 884 -39.27 15.09 12.14
N ASP A 885 -40.53 14.65 12.13
CA ASP A 885 -40.92 13.32 12.66
C ASP A 885 -40.62 12.16 11.70
N ARG A 886 -40.42 12.47 10.41
CA ARG A 886 -39.93 11.55 9.37
C ARG A 886 -38.80 12.23 8.57
N PRO A 887 -37.86 11.46 7.99
CA PRO A 887 -36.81 12.00 7.14
C PRO A 887 -37.39 12.66 5.88
N ALA A 888 -36.98 13.89 5.60
CA ALA A 888 -37.20 14.54 4.31
C ALA A 888 -36.34 13.90 3.21
N ASP A 889 -36.84 13.95 1.98
CA ASP A 889 -36.14 13.46 0.79
C ASP A 889 -36.03 14.57 -0.26
N VAL A 890 -34.88 15.23 -0.28
CA VAL A 890 -34.55 16.28 -1.25
C VAL A 890 -34.65 15.81 -2.71
N TYR A 891 -34.49 14.52 -3.00
CA TYR A 891 -34.61 13.99 -4.37
C TYR A 891 -36.07 13.90 -4.80
N SER A 892 -36.99 13.54 -3.89
CA SER A 892 -38.44 13.64 -4.13
C SER A 892 -38.87 15.10 -4.24
N GLY A 893 -38.50 15.96 -3.30
CA GLY A 893 -38.86 17.39 -3.32
C GLY A 893 -38.39 18.13 -4.58
N VAL A 894 -37.20 17.79 -5.11
CA VAL A 894 -36.74 18.33 -6.40
C VAL A 894 -37.46 17.67 -7.59
N ALA A 895 -37.82 16.38 -7.52
CA ALA A 895 -38.64 15.75 -8.56
C ALA A 895 -40.01 16.43 -8.69
N ASP A 896 -40.69 16.71 -7.58
CA ASP A 896 -42.02 17.34 -7.56
C ASP A 896 -41.98 18.78 -8.12
N LEU A 897 -40.94 19.54 -7.76
CA LEU A 897 -40.68 20.88 -8.33
C LEU A 897 -40.41 20.83 -9.84
N VAL A 898 -39.67 19.81 -10.31
CA VAL A 898 -39.39 19.60 -11.74
C VAL A 898 -40.65 19.17 -12.49
N ILE A 899 -41.47 18.28 -11.94
CA ILE A 899 -42.75 17.85 -12.53
C ILE A 899 -43.66 19.07 -12.69
N LYS A 900 -43.88 19.85 -11.63
CA LYS A 900 -44.68 21.08 -11.69
C LYS A 900 -44.19 22.06 -12.75
N MET A 901 -42.87 22.27 -12.85
CA MET A 901 -42.29 23.17 -13.86
C MET A 901 -42.54 22.65 -15.29
N LEU A 902 -42.41 21.35 -15.52
CA LEU A 902 -42.71 20.72 -16.81
C LEU A 902 -44.19 20.79 -17.17
N ASP A 903 -45.11 20.60 -16.22
CA ASP A 903 -46.55 20.73 -16.46
C ASP A 903 -46.92 22.18 -16.82
N GLU A 904 -46.35 23.16 -16.10
CA GLU A 904 -46.49 24.57 -16.41
C GLU A 904 -45.88 24.97 -17.77
N GLU A 905 -44.80 24.35 -18.21
CA GLU A 905 -44.15 24.60 -19.51
C GLU A 905 -44.87 23.87 -20.67
N ALA A 906 -45.37 22.66 -20.44
CA ALA A 906 -46.20 21.92 -21.38
C ALA A 906 -47.54 22.63 -21.63
N ALA A 907 -48.17 23.20 -20.59
CA ALA A 907 -49.36 24.03 -20.72
C ALA A 907 -49.12 25.32 -21.53
N LYS A 908 -47.88 25.81 -21.58
CA LYS A 908 -47.43 26.94 -22.42
C LYS A 908 -47.03 26.49 -23.85
N GLY A 909 -47.18 25.20 -24.18
CA GLY A 909 -46.91 24.63 -25.50
C GLY A 909 -45.45 24.23 -25.76
N GLU A 910 -44.58 24.15 -24.74
CA GLU A 910 -43.20 23.70 -24.94
C GLU A 910 -43.14 22.19 -25.17
N ARG A 911 -42.94 21.82 -26.44
CA ARG A 911 -42.89 20.44 -26.94
C ARG A 911 -41.97 19.53 -26.12
N MET A 912 -40.82 20.02 -25.66
CA MET A 912 -39.85 19.23 -24.90
C MET A 912 -40.35 18.93 -23.48
N ALA A 913 -41.17 19.81 -22.89
CA ALA A 913 -41.82 19.58 -21.61
C ALA A 913 -42.95 18.53 -21.76
N SER A 914 -43.81 18.65 -22.78
CA SER A 914 -44.87 17.66 -23.05
C SER A 914 -44.32 16.24 -23.31
N ILE A 915 -43.12 16.12 -23.89
CA ILE A 915 -42.42 14.83 -24.08
C ILE A 915 -41.92 14.23 -22.76
N LEU A 916 -41.78 15.02 -21.69
CA LEU A 916 -41.24 14.62 -20.39
C LEU A 916 -42.29 14.44 -19.29
N GLN A 917 -43.53 14.94 -19.48
CA GLN A 917 -44.65 14.69 -18.56
C GLN A 917 -44.82 13.18 -18.31
N GLY A 918 -45.05 12.80 -17.05
CA GLY A 918 -45.15 11.40 -16.62
C GLY A 918 -43.85 10.58 -16.66
N LYS A 919 -42.73 11.08 -17.21
CA LYS A 919 -41.44 10.36 -17.28
C LYS A 919 -40.48 10.68 -16.13
N VAL A 920 -40.66 11.80 -15.42
CA VAL A 920 -39.76 12.23 -14.35
C VAL A 920 -40.09 11.47 -13.06
N THR A 921 -39.07 10.90 -12.42
CA THR A 921 -39.18 10.23 -11.13
C THR A 921 -37.98 10.57 -10.24
N ARG A 922 -38.07 10.29 -8.93
CA ARG A 922 -36.96 10.37 -7.96
C ARG A 922 -35.66 9.73 -8.49
N LYS A 923 -35.75 8.56 -9.15
CA LYS A 923 -34.59 7.82 -9.71
C LYS A 923 -33.90 8.59 -10.84
N VAL A 924 -34.65 9.30 -11.68
CA VAL A 924 -34.11 10.13 -12.77
C VAL A 924 -33.35 11.35 -12.22
N VAL A 925 -33.87 12.00 -11.17
CA VAL A 925 -33.26 13.22 -10.63
C VAL A 925 -32.13 12.95 -9.62
N LYS A 926 -32.19 11.86 -8.82
CA LYS A 926 -31.25 11.56 -7.71
C LYS A 926 -29.79 11.80 -8.08
N GLN A 927 -29.30 11.16 -9.15
CA GLN A 927 -27.88 11.27 -9.55
C GLN A 927 -27.48 12.70 -9.98
N THR A 928 -28.40 13.44 -10.60
CA THR A 928 -28.15 14.82 -11.07
C THR A 928 -28.10 15.78 -9.88
N VAL A 929 -29.07 15.70 -8.96
CA VAL A 929 -29.11 16.49 -7.73
C VAL A 929 -27.86 16.22 -6.88
N MET A 930 -27.59 14.96 -6.58
CA MET A 930 -26.46 14.50 -5.76
C MET A 930 -25.11 14.96 -6.28
N THR A 931 -24.90 15.00 -7.60
CA THR A 931 -23.59 15.39 -8.19
C THR A 931 -23.48 16.88 -8.52
N THR A 932 -24.57 17.65 -8.51
CA THR A 932 -24.52 19.10 -8.77
C THR A 932 -23.72 19.84 -7.69
N VAL A 933 -23.88 19.49 -6.42
CA VAL A 933 -23.07 20.07 -5.32
C VAL A 933 -21.59 19.71 -5.40
N TYR A 934 -21.25 18.57 -6.00
CA TYR A 934 -19.87 18.14 -6.25
C TYR A 934 -19.30 18.68 -7.57
N GLY A 935 -19.96 19.69 -8.17
CA GLY A 935 -19.44 20.44 -9.32
C GLY A 935 -19.70 19.80 -10.69
N VAL A 936 -20.76 18.98 -10.85
CA VAL A 936 -21.10 18.44 -12.18
C VAL A 936 -21.39 19.56 -13.17
N THR A 937 -20.75 19.50 -14.35
CA THR A 937 -21.08 20.42 -15.44
C THR A 937 -22.43 20.05 -16.07
N PHE A 938 -23.08 21.00 -16.75
CA PHE A 938 -24.30 20.74 -17.54
C PHE A 938 -24.17 19.55 -18.51
N ILE A 939 -22.98 19.32 -19.08
CA ILE A 939 -22.71 18.16 -19.95
C ILE A 939 -22.71 16.85 -19.15
N GLY A 940 -22.16 16.86 -17.94
CA GLY A 940 -22.23 15.71 -17.01
C GLY A 940 -23.65 15.42 -16.54
N ALA A 941 -24.39 16.45 -16.11
CA ALA A 941 -25.81 16.36 -15.75
C ALA A 941 -26.65 15.77 -16.89
N LYS A 942 -26.54 16.32 -18.11
CA LYS A 942 -27.16 15.76 -19.32
C LYS A 942 -26.83 14.28 -19.49
N ASN A 943 -25.56 13.88 -19.34
CA ASN A 943 -25.12 12.50 -19.55
C ASN A 943 -25.52 11.55 -18.39
N GLN A 944 -25.99 12.06 -17.25
CA GLN A 944 -26.62 11.28 -16.18
C GLN A 944 -28.11 11.06 -16.52
N VAL A 945 -28.84 12.15 -16.79
CA VAL A 945 -30.26 12.10 -17.22
C VAL A 945 -30.43 11.21 -18.46
N MET A 946 -29.53 11.32 -19.44
CA MET A 946 -29.56 10.52 -20.68
C MET A 946 -29.30 9.02 -20.43
N ARG A 947 -28.65 8.63 -19.33
CA ARG A 947 -28.52 7.22 -18.93
C ARG A 947 -29.77 6.68 -18.23
N GLN A 948 -30.57 7.54 -17.59
CA GLN A 948 -31.82 7.15 -16.92
C GLN A 948 -33.02 7.14 -17.87
N LEU A 949 -33.07 8.03 -18.88
CA LEU A 949 -34.22 8.18 -19.79
C LEU A 949 -33.98 7.77 -21.24
N ALA A 950 -32.72 7.62 -21.69
CA ALA A 950 -32.33 7.42 -23.10
C ALA A 950 -32.87 8.46 -24.13
N ASP A 951 -33.59 9.49 -23.68
CA ASP A 951 -34.34 10.43 -24.49
C ASP A 951 -33.48 11.61 -25.00
N ARG A 952 -33.79 12.14 -26.19
CA ARG A 952 -33.22 13.38 -26.72
C ARG A 952 -33.59 14.58 -25.83
N ALA A 953 -34.72 14.51 -25.13
CA ALA A 953 -35.17 15.51 -24.16
C ALA A 953 -34.27 15.64 -22.90
N ALA A 954 -33.31 14.74 -22.67
CA ALA A 954 -32.37 14.81 -21.54
C ALA A 954 -31.58 16.14 -21.45
N SER A 955 -31.35 16.82 -22.59
CA SER A 955 -30.69 18.13 -22.62
C SER A 955 -31.58 19.29 -22.15
N TYR A 956 -32.90 19.10 -22.15
CA TYR A 956 -33.89 20.03 -21.62
C TYR A 956 -34.07 19.80 -20.12
N LEU A 957 -34.40 18.56 -19.73
CA LEU A 957 -34.61 18.16 -18.34
C LEU A 957 -33.41 18.49 -17.43
N ALA A 958 -32.18 18.31 -17.91
CA ALA A 958 -30.98 18.67 -17.15
C ALA A 958 -30.88 20.17 -16.82
N LYS A 959 -31.51 21.06 -17.60
CA LYS A 959 -31.62 22.49 -17.24
C LYS A 959 -32.65 22.70 -16.13
N VAL A 960 -33.84 22.11 -16.32
CA VAL A 960 -34.98 22.22 -15.39
C VAL A 960 -34.60 21.72 -13.99
N ILE A 961 -33.91 20.58 -13.90
CA ILE A 961 -33.36 20.07 -12.63
C ILE A 961 -32.39 21.09 -12.00
N MET A 962 -31.43 21.61 -12.76
CA MET A 962 -30.44 22.56 -12.24
C MET A 962 -31.06 23.89 -11.79
N SER A 963 -32.13 24.39 -12.43
CA SER A 963 -32.87 25.57 -11.97
C SER A 963 -33.69 25.29 -10.70
N CYS A 964 -34.33 24.13 -10.58
CA CYS A 964 -35.10 23.77 -9.38
C CYS A 964 -34.21 23.67 -8.13
N ILE A 965 -32.97 23.19 -8.27
CA ILE A 965 -31.98 23.16 -7.17
C ILE A 965 -31.64 24.58 -6.69
N GLY A 966 -31.37 25.52 -7.61
CA GLY A 966 -31.03 26.91 -7.27
C GLY A 966 -32.16 27.65 -6.53
N ASN A 967 -33.41 27.38 -6.89
CA ASN A 967 -34.58 27.93 -6.19
C ASN A 967 -34.71 27.42 -4.75
N LEU A 968 -34.26 26.20 -4.47
CA LEU A 968 -34.40 25.56 -3.15
C LEU A 968 -33.22 25.86 -2.20
N PHE A 969 -32.03 26.13 -2.75
CA PHE A 969 -30.79 26.42 -2.01
C PHE A 969 -30.15 27.73 -2.49
N SER A 970 -30.79 28.86 -2.17
CA SER A 970 -30.44 30.18 -2.71
C SER A 970 -29.11 30.73 -2.17
N GLY A 971 -28.79 30.45 -0.91
CA GLY A 971 -27.52 30.73 -0.25
C GLY A 971 -26.41 29.86 -0.82
N ALA A 972 -26.66 28.56 -0.98
CA ALA A 972 -25.73 27.64 -1.64
C ALA A 972 -25.35 28.12 -3.06
N GLN A 973 -26.32 28.57 -3.85
CA GLN A 973 -26.04 29.12 -5.19
C GLN A 973 -25.18 30.39 -5.12
N LYS A 974 -25.47 31.32 -4.20
CA LYS A 974 -24.66 32.53 -3.99
C LYS A 974 -23.22 32.19 -3.58
N ILE A 975 -23.03 31.18 -2.72
CA ILE A 975 -21.71 30.68 -2.30
C ILE A 975 -20.98 30.05 -3.49
N GLN A 976 -21.65 29.21 -4.29
CA GLN A 976 -21.07 28.62 -5.49
C GLN A 976 -20.65 29.68 -6.53
N ASP A 977 -21.45 30.72 -6.74
CA ASP A 977 -21.11 31.85 -7.59
C ASP A 977 -19.92 32.67 -7.03
N TRP A 978 -19.88 32.91 -5.72
CA TRP A 978 -18.77 33.61 -5.05
C TRP A 978 -17.45 32.83 -5.11
N LEU A 979 -17.48 31.52 -4.83
CA LEU A 979 -16.33 30.63 -4.96
C LEU A 979 -15.86 30.55 -6.42
N SER A 980 -16.79 30.39 -7.37
CA SER A 980 -16.49 30.34 -8.81
C SER A 980 -15.90 31.65 -9.33
N PHE A 981 -16.39 32.80 -8.84
CA PHE A 981 -15.83 34.11 -9.15
C PHE A 981 -14.42 34.26 -8.55
N SER A 982 -14.24 33.94 -7.27
CA SER A 982 -12.96 34.04 -6.57
C SER A 982 -11.89 33.16 -7.22
N ALA A 983 -12.19 31.89 -7.47
CA ALA A 983 -11.30 30.97 -8.18
C ALA A 983 -10.93 31.47 -9.59
N LYS A 984 -11.89 32.06 -10.33
CA LYS A 984 -11.67 32.67 -11.65
C LYS A 984 -10.82 33.94 -11.59
N VAL A 985 -10.87 34.71 -10.51
CA VAL A 985 -10.02 35.89 -10.28
C VAL A 985 -8.59 35.43 -9.91
N ILE A 986 -8.47 34.52 -8.94
CA ILE A 986 -7.21 33.92 -8.49
C ILE A 986 -6.46 33.29 -9.67
N ALA A 987 -7.10 32.40 -10.44
CA ALA A 987 -6.51 31.72 -11.60
C ALA A 987 -6.18 32.65 -12.79
N LYS A 988 -6.50 33.95 -12.69
CA LYS A 988 -6.13 35.01 -13.64
C LYS A 988 -5.19 36.07 -13.05
N SER A 989 -4.82 35.93 -11.78
CA SER A 989 -3.91 36.83 -11.08
C SER A 989 -2.45 36.43 -11.31
N ILE A 990 -1.56 37.41 -11.21
CA ILE A 990 -0.11 37.29 -11.39
C ILE A 990 0.57 37.79 -10.10
N PRO A 991 1.52 37.04 -9.51
CA PRO A 991 2.28 37.50 -8.34
C PRO A 991 3.04 38.79 -8.61
N ALA A 992 3.17 39.67 -7.62
CA ALA A 992 3.88 40.95 -7.75
C ALA A 992 5.31 40.77 -8.30
N GLN A 993 6.04 39.77 -7.80
CA GLN A 993 7.40 39.40 -8.22
C GLN A 993 7.53 38.96 -9.69
N ARG A 994 6.41 38.59 -10.35
CA ARG A 994 6.38 38.17 -11.77
C ARG A 994 5.88 39.26 -12.72
N LEU A 995 5.50 40.44 -12.21
CA LEU A 995 4.95 41.51 -13.04
C LEU A 995 5.96 42.02 -14.06
N GLU A 996 7.20 42.27 -13.65
CA GLU A 996 8.27 42.71 -14.56
C GLU A 996 8.42 41.74 -15.73
N GLU A 997 8.47 40.44 -15.46
CA GLU A 997 8.68 39.41 -16.47
C GLU A 997 7.46 39.17 -17.38
N ALA A 998 6.25 39.39 -16.84
CA ALA A 998 4.99 39.41 -17.58
C ALA A 998 4.88 40.64 -18.50
N THR A 999 5.38 41.80 -18.07
CA THR A 999 5.39 43.05 -18.87
C THR A 999 6.60 43.20 -19.81
N ARG A 1000 7.70 42.48 -19.55
CA ARG A 1000 8.96 42.59 -20.30
C ARG A 1000 8.72 42.38 -21.80
N PRO A 1001 9.11 43.32 -22.68
CA PRO A 1001 8.89 43.19 -24.12
C PRO A 1001 9.35 41.85 -24.71
N TYR A 1002 8.57 41.28 -25.62
CA TYR A 1002 8.95 40.06 -26.32
C TYR A 1002 9.83 40.40 -27.53
N GLN A 1003 11.15 40.42 -27.31
CA GLN A 1003 12.15 40.36 -28.38
C GLN A 1003 12.28 38.90 -28.86
N PRO A 1004 11.90 38.56 -30.11
CA PRO A 1004 12.15 37.24 -30.68
C PRO A 1004 13.63 37.09 -31.07
N SER A 1005 14.20 35.91 -30.87
CA SER A 1005 15.53 35.58 -31.41
C SER A 1005 15.50 35.43 -32.93
N GLU A 1006 16.62 35.67 -33.63
CA GLU A 1006 16.71 35.46 -35.09
C GLU A 1006 16.27 34.06 -35.52
N ALA A 1007 16.68 33.04 -34.76
CA ALA A 1007 16.33 31.64 -34.99
C ALA A 1007 14.84 31.34 -34.75
N SER A 1008 14.07 32.29 -34.20
CA SER A 1008 12.61 32.28 -34.16
C SER A 1008 12.01 33.00 -35.38
N LEU A 1009 12.56 34.15 -35.77
CA LEU A 1009 12.13 34.92 -36.95
C LEU A 1009 12.28 34.10 -38.24
N LYS A 1010 13.48 33.55 -38.49
CA LYS A 1010 13.79 32.69 -39.64
C LYS A 1010 12.85 31.45 -39.72
N ARG A 1011 12.32 30.97 -38.58
CA ARG A 1011 11.34 29.86 -38.51
C ARG A 1011 9.89 30.27 -38.72
N ALA A 1012 9.54 31.54 -38.55
CA ALA A 1012 8.20 32.06 -38.86
C ALA A 1012 8.07 32.30 -40.37
N ASP A 1013 9.07 32.95 -40.97
CA ASP A 1013 9.13 33.24 -42.41
C ASP A 1013 9.07 31.95 -43.24
N ALA A 1014 9.89 30.95 -42.89
CA ALA A 1014 9.92 29.63 -43.53
C ALA A 1014 8.64 28.79 -43.35
N ARG A 1015 7.59 29.31 -42.70
CA ARG A 1015 6.29 28.64 -42.49
C ARG A 1015 5.08 29.53 -42.79
N GLY A 1016 5.27 30.74 -43.31
CA GLY A 1016 4.18 31.65 -43.68
C GLY A 1016 3.29 32.13 -42.52
N TYR A 1017 3.76 32.06 -41.27
CA TYR A 1017 2.99 32.55 -40.12
C TYR A 1017 3.15 34.07 -39.94
N SER A 1018 2.04 34.75 -39.62
CA SER A 1018 2.01 36.20 -39.44
C SER A 1018 3.04 36.71 -38.42
N ARG A 1019 3.85 37.70 -38.82
CA ARG A 1019 4.91 38.36 -38.02
C ARG A 1019 4.36 39.30 -36.93
N ASP A 1020 3.34 38.88 -36.18
CA ASP A 1020 2.74 39.69 -35.11
C ASP A 1020 3.13 39.18 -33.70
N PRO A 1021 4.26 39.63 -33.13
CA PRO A 1021 4.68 39.26 -31.79
C PRO A 1021 3.78 39.83 -30.68
N ALA A 1022 2.93 40.84 -30.95
CA ALA A 1022 2.05 41.42 -29.93
C ALA A 1022 0.96 40.43 -29.48
N LYS A 1023 0.65 39.41 -30.30
CA LYS A 1023 -0.27 38.32 -29.97
C LYS A 1023 0.36 37.19 -29.13
N ALA A 1024 1.66 37.22 -28.85
CA ALA A 1024 2.37 36.19 -28.08
C ALA A 1024 2.26 36.37 -26.54
N ASP A 1025 1.09 36.84 -26.09
CA ASP A 1025 0.81 37.45 -24.80
C ASP A 1025 1.50 36.75 -23.60
N ARG A 1026 2.50 37.44 -23.03
CA ARG A 1026 3.27 36.97 -21.87
C ARG A 1026 2.42 36.95 -20.60
N ILE A 1027 1.44 37.85 -20.50
CA ILE A 1027 0.54 37.94 -19.35
C ILE A 1027 -0.24 36.62 -19.18
N VAL A 1028 -0.64 35.99 -20.29
CA VAL A 1028 -1.32 34.67 -20.31
C VAL A 1028 -0.33 33.47 -20.15
N LYS A 1029 0.96 33.72 -19.97
CA LYS A 1029 1.96 32.73 -19.51
C LYS A 1029 2.17 32.82 -18.01
N GLU A 1030 2.21 34.03 -17.45
CA GLU A 1030 2.46 34.27 -16.01
C GLU A 1030 1.20 34.18 -15.13
N GLN A 1031 0.02 33.92 -15.72
CA GLN A 1031 -1.18 33.46 -15.01
C GLN A 1031 -1.02 32.01 -14.49
N MET A 1032 -0.06 31.85 -13.57
CA MET A 1032 0.36 30.58 -12.96
C MET A 1032 -0.08 30.47 -11.49
N THR A 1033 -1.11 31.21 -11.08
CA THR A 1033 -1.65 31.17 -9.73
C THR A 1033 -2.68 30.05 -9.59
N SER A 1034 -2.52 29.21 -8.57
CA SER A 1034 -3.42 28.14 -8.13
C SER A 1034 -4.40 28.67 -7.08
N VAL A 1035 -5.57 28.06 -6.96
CA VAL A 1035 -6.41 28.23 -5.76
C VAL A 1035 -5.84 27.32 -4.67
N ILE A 1036 -5.54 27.91 -3.53
CA ILE A 1036 -5.01 27.24 -2.34
C ILE A 1036 -5.80 27.77 -1.15
N TRP A 1037 -6.24 26.87 -0.28
CA TRP A 1037 -6.79 27.19 1.04
C TRP A 1037 -6.31 26.19 2.08
N THR A 1038 -6.42 26.53 3.35
CA THR A 1038 -6.19 25.60 4.46
C THR A 1038 -7.53 25.08 4.99
N THR A 1039 -7.65 23.79 5.33
CA THR A 1039 -8.85 23.29 6.02
C THR A 1039 -8.91 23.82 7.46
N ALA A 1040 -10.06 23.66 8.13
CA ALA A 1040 -10.18 23.95 9.57
C ALA A 1040 -9.31 23.05 10.48
N LEU A 1041 -8.50 22.16 9.90
CA LEU A 1041 -7.61 21.20 10.55
C LEU A 1041 -6.16 21.31 10.06
N GLY A 1042 -5.76 22.45 9.49
CA GLY A 1042 -4.38 22.71 9.06
C GLY A 1042 -3.93 22.06 7.73
N LEU A 1043 -4.75 21.22 7.10
CA LEU A 1043 -4.40 20.57 5.83
C LEU A 1043 -4.38 21.60 4.67
N PRO A 1044 -3.24 21.80 3.96
CA PRO A 1044 -3.19 22.70 2.81
C PRO A 1044 -3.76 22.02 1.56
N VAL A 1045 -4.88 22.54 1.04
CA VAL A 1045 -5.51 22.03 -0.18
C VAL A 1045 -5.13 22.91 -1.37
N VAL A 1046 -4.21 22.41 -2.20
CA VAL A 1046 -3.78 23.03 -3.46
C VAL A 1046 -4.56 22.42 -4.62
N GLN A 1047 -5.27 23.22 -5.42
CA GLN A 1047 -5.97 22.71 -6.61
C GLN A 1047 -4.98 22.37 -7.75
N PRO A 1048 -4.95 21.12 -8.26
CA PRO A 1048 -4.01 20.67 -9.30
C PRO A 1048 -4.41 21.10 -10.73
N TYR A 1049 -5.20 22.15 -10.87
CA TYR A 1049 -5.90 22.55 -12.12
C TYR A 1049 -5.03 23.38 -13.07
N ARG A 1050 -3.80 22.91 -13.31
CA ARG A 1050 -2.81 23.58 -14.16
C ARG A 1050 -3.11 23.35 -15.66
N LYS A 1051 -3.39 24.41 -16.42
CA LYS A 1051 -3.49 24.35 -17.89
C LYS A 1051 -2.19 23.82 -18.50
N THR A 1052 -2.22 22.60 -19.03
CA THR A 1052 -1.02 21.94 -19.54
C THR A 1052 -0.44 22.59 -20.80
N LYS A 1053 0.54 23.48 -20.63
CA LYS A 1053 1.56 23.76 -21.65
C LYS A 1053 2.67 22.70 -21.55
N LYS A 1054 2.48 21.58 -22.25
CA LYS A 1054 3.55 20.59 -22.45
C LYS A 1054 4.72 21.26 -23.17
N ARG A 1055 5.79 21.57 -22.45
CA ARG A 1055 7.07 21.99 -23.03
C ARG A 1055 7.86 20.72 -23.35
N GLN A 1056 8.40 20.60 -24.55
CA GLN A 1056 9.28 19.48 -24.90
C GLN A 1056 10.63 19.72 -24.22
N VAL A 1057 10.85 19.04 -23.09
CA VAL A 1057 12.20 18.81 -22.57
C VAL A 1057 12.82 17.71 -23.42
N SER A 1058 14.06 17.93 -23.86
CA SER A 1058 14.80 16.97 -24.69
C SER A 1058 15.65 16.04 -23.81
N THR A 1059 15.00 15.12 -23.11
CA THR A 1059 15.55 13.75 -23.09
C THR A 1059 15.23 13.09 -24.44
N ALA A 1060 15.65 11.85 -24.67
CA ALA A 1060 15.32 11.15 -25.91
C ALA A 1060 13.81 10.95 -26.19
N MET A 1061 12.90 11.18 -25.20
CA MET A 1061 11.57 10.50 -25.16
C MET A 1061 10.27 11.31 -24.83
N GLN A 1062 10.28 12.63 -24.54
CA GLN A 1062 9.09 13.55 -24.44
C GLN A 1062 8.07 13.45 -23.23
N THR A 1063 6.93 14.20 -23.24
CA THR A 1063 6.16 14.72 -22.04
C THR A 1063 4.56 14.68 -22.01
N VAL A 1064 3.90 14.74 -20.82
CA VAL A 1064 2.46 14.33 -20.51
C VAL A 1064 1.75 15.08 -19.31
N PHE A 1065 0.38 15.16 -19.16
CA PHE A 1065 -0.47 15.55 -17.94
C PHE A 1065 -2.05 15.40 -18.12
N ILE A 1066 -2.90 15.16 -17.06
CA ILE A 1066 -4.41 15.41 -16.82
C ILE A 1066 -4.79 15.36 -15.26
N HIS A 1067 -5.96 15.89 -14.77
CA HIS A 1067 -6.46 16.13 -13.36
C HIS A 1067 -7.22 14.95 -12.63
N ASP A 1068 -8.23 14.98 -11.70
CA ASP A 1068 -9.27 15.86 -11.01
C ASP A 1068 -9.84 15.05 -9.74
N PRO A 1069 -10.88 15.35 -8.87
CA PRO A 1069 -11.76 16.52 -8.51
C PRO A 1069 -11.98 16.78 -6.94
N LEU A 1070 -13.15 17.29 -6.42
CA LEU A 1070 -13.53 17.80 -5.02
C LEU A 1070 -14.56 16.90 -4.21
N LEU A 1071 -14.88 16.95 -2.87
CA LEU A 1071 -14.50 17.70 -1.61
C LEU A 1071 -14.62 16.86 -0.26
N ASP A 1072 -15.47 17.23 0.73
CA ASP A 1072 -16.04 16.61 2.00
C ASP A 1072 -15.22 16.12 3.24
N ALA A 1073 -13.90 16.24 3.32
CA ALA A 1073 -13.11 15.54 4.34
C ALA A 1073 -13.27 15.90 5.85
N THR A 1074 -13.55 17.16 6.18
CA THR A 1074 -13.24 17.73 7.52
C THR A 1074 -14.16 17.25 8.64
N HIS A 1075 -15.45 17.03 8.38
CA HIS A 1075 -16.41 16.60 9.40
C HIS A 1075 -16.21 15.14 9.81
N MET A 1076 -15.88 14.28 8.86
CA MET A 1076 -15.47 12.88 9.08
C MET A 1076 -14.26 12.79 10.03
N ILE A 1077 -13.23 13.62 9.80
CA ILE A 1077 -12.03 13.66 10.65
C ILE A 1077 -12.37 14.09 12.09
N LEU A 1078 -13.12 15.18 12.26
CA LEU A 1078 -13.53 15.65 13.59
C LEU A 1078 -14.33 14.59 14.34
N THR A 1079 -15.26 13.91 13.67
CA THR A 1079 -16.10 12.87 14.27
C THR A 1079 -15.27 11.65 14.69
N ALA A 1080 -14.34 11.20 13.86
CA ALA A 1080 -13.45 10.08 14.19
C ALA A 1080 -12.65 10.33 15.49
N LEU A 1081 -12.17 11.55 15.70
CA LEU A 1081 -11.38 11.93 16.87
C LEU A 1081 -12.22 11.95 18.16
N GLU A 1082 -13.43 12.52 18.13
CA GLU A 1082 -14.33 12.53 19.30
C GLU A 1082 -14.81 11.11 19.66
N CYS A 1083 -15.21 10.32 18.66
CA CYS A 1083 -15.59 8.92 18.87
C CYS A 1083 -14.47 8.12 19.54
N HIS A 1084 -13.22 8.28 19.09
CA HIS A 1084 -12.07 7.63 19.72
C HIS A 1084 -11.79 8.14 21.13
N ALA A 1085 -11.92 9.45 21.39
CA ALA A 1085 -11.77 10.04 22.72
C ALA A 1085 -12.77 9.45 23.74
N ALA A 1086 -13.96 9.07 23.28
CA ALA A 1086 -15.00 8.45 24.09
C ALA A 1086 -15.01 6.90 24.07
N GLY A 1087 -14.03 6.25 23.42
CA GLY A 1087 -13.93 4.78 23.41
C GLY A 1087 -14.87 4.05 22.45
N LEU A 1088 -15.36 4.74 21.41
CA LEU A 1088 -16.14 4.14 20.33
C LEU A 1088 -15.21 3.60 19.23
N THR A 1089 -15.57 2.45 18.67
CA THR A 1089 -14.97 1.95 17.43
C THR A 1089 -15.54 2.76 16.27
N PHE A 1090 -14.70 3.32 15.39
CA PHE A 1090 -15.16 4.22 14.33
C PHE A 1090 -14.57 3.86 12.97
N ALA A 1091 -15.44 3.51 12.03
CA ALA A 1091 -15.12 3.40 10.61
C ALA A 1091 -15.98 4.38 9.79
N SER A 1092 -15.51 4.73 8.59
CA SER A 1092 -16.23 5.65 7.71
C SER A 1092 -16.10 5.28 6.24
N VAL A 1093 -17.20 5.41 5.51
CA VAL A 1093 -17.25 5.44 4.05
C VAL A 1093 -17.67 6.85 3.63
N HIS A 1094 -16.74 7.80 3.77
CA HIS A 1094 -16.88 9.23 3.49
C HIS A 1094 -17.97 9.97 4.27
N ASP A 1095 -19.22 9.94 3.80
CA ASP A 1095 -20.41 10.56 4.39
C ASP A 1095 -21.27 9.58 5.21
N SER A 1096 -20.93 8.28 5.17
CA SER A 1096 -21.48 7.26 6.06
C SER A 1096 -20.50 6.90 7.19
N TYR A 1097 -20.99 6.88 8.44
CA TYR A 1097 -20.22 6.66 9.68
C TYR A 1097 -20.72 5.42 10.44
N TRP A 1098 -19.81 4.56 10.85
CA TRP A 1098 -20.10 3.20 11.31
C TRP A 1098 -19.49 2.94 12.70
N THR A 1099 -20.27 2.34 13.60
CA THR A 1099 -19.83 1.93 14.94
C THR A 1099 -20.63 0.71 15.42
N HIS A 1100 -20.35 0.18 16.61
CA HIS A 1100 -21.12 -0.92 17.22
C HIS A 1100 -22.56 -0.46 17.50
N ALA A 1101 -23.56 -1.35 17.35
CA ALA A 1101 -24.97 -0.97 17.49
C ALA A 1101 -25.32 -0.27 18.82
N ALA A 1102 -24.65 -0.66 19.91
CA ALA A 1102 -24.82 -0.07 21.24
C ALA A 1102 -24.34 1.40 21.34
N ASP A 1103 -23.36 1.80 20.51
CA ASP A 1103 -22.72 3.12 20.53
C ASP A 1103 -23.45 4.15 19.63
N ILE A 1104 -24.46 3.73 18.86
CA ILE A 1104 -25.03 4.53 17.75
C ILE A 1104 -25.65 5.85 18.22
N ASP A 1105 -26.35 5.88 19.36
CA ASP A 1105 -26.93 7.13 19.88
C ASP A 1105 -25.82 8.13 20.28
N THR A 1106 -24.80 7.65 21.01
CA THR A 1106 -23.61 8.42 21.39
C THR A 1106 -22.87 8.99 20.17
N MET A 1107 -22.61 8.15 19.16
CA MET A 1107 -22.02 8.59 17.89
C MET A 1107 -22.92 9.61 17.19
N SER A 1108 -24.24 9.40 17.20
CA SER A 1108 -25.20 10.30 16.54
C SER A 1108 -25.22 11.70 17.16
N ASP A 1109 -25.05 11.83 18.47
CA ASP A 1109 -24.90 13.14 19.11
C ASP A 1109 -23.53 13.75 18.83
N MET A 1110 -22.44 12.99 18.88
CA MET A 1110 -21.11 13.47 18.47
C MET A 1110 -21.10 13.98 17.02
N ILE A 1111 -21.77 13.31 16.08
CA ILE A 1111 -21.91 13.76 14.68
C ILE A 1111 -22.59 15.14 14.60
N ARG A 1112 -23.62 15.38 15.42
CA ARG A 1112 -24.37 16.64 15.48
C ARG A 1112 -23.52 17.74 16.11
N GLU A 1113 -22.85 17.44 17.22
CA GLU A 1113 -21.97 18.38 17.91
C GLU A 1113 -20.75 18.77 17.06
N THR A 1114 -20.09 17.82 16.39
CA THR A 1114 -18.97 18.14 15.49
C THR A 1114 -19.42 18.94 14.26
N PHE A 1115 -20.61 18.69 13.72
CA PHE A 1115 -21.19 19.48 12.63
C PHE A 1115 -21.49 20.92 13.08
N VAL A 1116 -22.15 21.09 14.24
CA VAL A 1116 -22.44 22.41 14.82
C VAL A 1116 -21.15 23.15 15.17
N ARG A 1117 -20.17 22.48 15.79
CA ARG A 1117 -18.86 23.05 16.16
C ARG A 1117 -18.00 23.41 14.94
N LEU A 1118 -18.21 22.75 13.80
CA LEU A 1118 -17.61 23.12 12.52
C LEU A 1118 -18.27 24.37 11.93
N HIS A 1119 -19.61 24.36 11.76
CA HIS A 1119 -20.34 25.45 11.09
C HIS A 1119 -20.62 26.68 11.95
N SER A 1120 -20.44 26.60 13.27
CA SER A 1120 -20.44 27.78 14.16
C SER A 1120 -19.16 28.62 14.05
N GLN A 1121 -18.15 28.12 13.32
CA GLN A 1121 -16.97 28.90 12.96
C GLN A 1121 -17.24 29.65 11.66
N ASP A 1122 -16.72 30.88 11.54
CA ASP A 1122 -16.89 31.68 10.33
C ASP A 1122 -15.95 31.22 9.21
N ILE A 1123 -16.28 30.07 8.61
CA ILE A 1123 -15.50 29.42 7.56
C ILE A 1123 -15.39 30.33 6.32
N LEU A 1124 -16.46 31.05 5.97
CA LEU A 1124 -16.48 31.88 4.75
C LEU A 1124 -15.68 33.18 4.91
N HIS A 1125 -15.75 33.87 6.06
CA HIS A 1125 -14.88 35.03 6.29
C HIS A 1125 -13.42 34.61 6.48
N ARG A 1126 -13.12 33.51 7.20
CA ARG A 1126 -11.75 32.99 7.29
C ARG A 1126 -11.17 32.64 5.92
N LEU A 1127 -11.93 31.98 5.04
CA LEU A 1127 -11.50 31.67 3.67
C LEU A 1127 -11.31 32.94 2.82
N ARG A 1128 -12.20 33.92 2.95
CA ARG A 1128 -12.07 35.24 2.32
C ARG A 1128 -10.78 35.92 2.78
N ASP A 1129 -10.49 35.94 4.07
CA ASP A 1129 -9.37 36.67 4.64
C ASP A 1129 -8.04 35.94 4.36
N GLU A 1130 -8.05 34.59 4.34
CA GLU A 1130 -6.93 33.80 3.81
C GLU A 1130 -6.66 34.14 2.34
N PHE A 1131 -7.69 34.26 1.49
CA PHE A 1131 -7.51 34.69 0.09
C PHE A 1131 -7.00 36.15 -0.01
N LEU A 1132 -7.48 37.07 0.82
CA LEU A 1132 -7.01 38.45 0.83
C LEU A 1132 -5.54 38.56 1.27
N GLN A 1133 -5.10 37.74 2.23
CA GLN A 1133 -3.71 37.67 2.70
C GLN A 1133 -2.81 36.94 1.69
N ARG A 1134 -3.18 35.71 1.27
CA ARG A 1134 -2.38 34.84 0.39
C ARG A 1134 -2.18 35.43 -1.00
N TYR A 1135 -3.17 36.17 -1.51
CA TYR A 1135 -3.09 36.84 -2.81
C TYR A 1135 -2.89 38.36 -2.70
N ALA A 1136 -2.44 38.85 -1.53
CA ALA A 1136 -2.11 40.25 -1.33
C ALA A 1136 -1.08 40.75 -2.38
N GLY A 1137 -1.33 41.92 -2.96
CA GLY A 1137 -0.44 42.54 -3.95
C GLY A 1137 -0.47 41.93 -5.36
N TYR A 1138 -1.06 40.74 -5.56
CA TYR A 1138 -1.25 40.14 -6.89
C TYR A 1138 -2.07 41.06 -7.80
N LYS A 1139 -1.80 41.04 -9.12
CA LYS A 1139 -2.52 41.88 -10.09
C LYS A 1139 -3.29 41.03 -11.10
N VAL A 1140 -4.45 41.51 -11.53
CA VAL A 1140 -5.31 40.84 -12.52
C VAL A 1140 -5.41 41.72 -13.77
N PRO A 1141 -5.16 41.20 -14.98
CA PRO A 1141 -5.23 42.00 -16.21
C PRO A 1141 -6.65 42.50 -16.48
N VAL A 1142 -6.82 43.79 -16.81
CA VAL A 1142 -8.14 44.42 -17.01
C VAL A 1142 -8.96 43.71 -18.11
N VAL A 1143 -8.31 43.32 -19.21
CA VAL A 1143 -8.91 42.53 -20.31
C VAL A 1143 -9.54 41.23 -19.79
N SER A 1144 -8.94 40.62 -18.75
CA SER A 1144 -9.41 39.38 -18.14
C SER A 1144 -10.67 39.55 -17.29
N LEU A 1145 -11.03 40.78 -16.90
CA LEU A 1145 -12.25 41.15 -16.18
C LEU A 1145 -13.37 41.59 -17.14
N GLN A 1146 -13.04 42.42 -18.14
CA GLN A 1146 -13.99 43.03 -19.09
C GLN A 1146 -14.89 42.03 -19.84
N GLY A 1147 -14.43 40.80 -20.06
CA GLY A 1147 -15.22 39.72 -20.66
C GLY A 1147 -16.51 39.35 -19.89
N SER A 1148 -16.62 39.70 -18.61
CA SER A 1148 -17.88 39.54 -17.85
C SER A 1148 -18.81 40.75 -17.97
N ALA A 1149 -18.28 41.97 -18.11
CA ALA A 1149 -19.09 43.18 -18.26
C ALA A 1149 -19.88 43.19 -19.58
N ARG A 1150 -19.24 42.80 -20.70
CA ARG A 1150 -19.85 42.76 -22.04
C ARG A 1150 -21.06 41.83 -22.19
N LYS A 1151 -21.26 40.86 -21.28
CA LYS A 1151 -22.49 40.05 -21.23
C LYS A 1151 -23.66 40.78 -20.57
N ARG A 1152 -23.38 41.59 -19.53
CA ARG A 1152 -24.40 42.27 -18.72
C ARG A 1152 -25.03 43.47 -19.44
N THR A 1153 -24.29 44.14 -20.31
CA THR A 1153 -24.85 45.20 -21.20
C THR A 1153 -25.70 44.61 -22.32
N ARG A 1154 -25.30 43.48 -22.92
CA ARG A 1154 -26.06 42.83 -24.01
C ARG A 1154 -27.44 42.30 -23.60
N SER A 1155 -27.66 42.01 -22.32
CA SER A 1155 -28.97 41.59 -21.80
C SER A 1155 -29.89 42.76 -21.37
N LYS A 1156 -29.38 43.99 -21.32
CA LYS A 1156 -30.22 45.21 -21.18
C LYS A 1156 -30.58 45.79 -22.55
N ALA A 1157 -29.60 45.88 -23.46
CA ALA A 1157 -29.78 46.35 -24.83
C ALA A 1157 -30.63 45.43 -25.75
N SER A 1158 -31.34 44.44 -25.18
CA SER A 1158 -32.29 43.58 -25.87
C SER A 1158 -33.67 43.55 -25.17
N LYS A 1159 -33.99 44.57 -24.37
CA LYS A 1159 -35.29 44.73 -23.70
C LYS A 1159 -35.85 46.16 -23.75
N ASP A 1160 -34.99 47.17 -23.69
CA ASP A 1160 -35.41 48.56 -23.74
C ASP A 1160 -35.50 48.99 -25.23
N GLY A 1161 -36.73 49.06 -25.78
CA GLY A 1161 -36.95 49.19 -27.24
C GLY A 1161 -38.34 49.67 -27.66
N SER A 1162 -39.10 50.31 -26.76
CA SER A 1162 -40.39 50.94 -27.05
C SER A 1162 -40.78 51.94 -25.93
N GLU A 1163 -41.49 53.00 -26.34
CA GLU A 1163 -42.24 53.96 -25.51
C GLU A 1163 -41.45 54.96 -24.64
N GLU A 1164 -41.49 56.23 -25.07
CA GLU A 1164 -41.19 57.41 -24.25
C GLU A 1164 -42.46 57.85 -23.50
N THR A 1165 -42.38 58.07 -22.18
CA THR A 1165 -43.32 58.96 -21.44
C THR A 1165 -42.58 59.66 -20.29
N ASN A 1166 -42.96 60.90 -19.99
CA ASN A 1166 -42.35 61.71 -18.93
C ASN A 1166 -43.14 61.60 -17.62
N ALA A 1167 -42.43 61.41 -16.50
CA ALA A 1167 -42.89 61.70 -15.14
C ALA A 1167 -41.66 62.01 -14.25
N ALA A 1168 -41.85 62.74 -13.16
CA ALA A 1168 -40.78 63.20 -12.26
C ALA A 1168 -41.10 62.90 -10.77
N ASP A 1169 -40.07 63.00 -9.94
CA ASP A 1169 -40.03 62.75 -8.47
C ASP A 1169 -40.39 61.29 -8.05
N ASP A 1170 -39.99 60.77 -6.88
CA ASP A 1170 -39.33 61.37 -5.71
C ASP A 1170 -38.20 60.44 -5.16
N SER A 1171 -37.78 60.63 -3.91
CA SER A 1171 -36.42 60.44 -3.40
C SER A 1171 -36.19 59.17 -2.54
N SER A 1172 -34.96 58.66 -2.59
CA SER A 1172 -34.20 58.12 -1.43
C SER A 1172 -32.77 57.67 -1.83
N PRO A 1173 -31.75 57.74 -0.95
CA PRO A 1173 -30.34 57.67 -1.35
C PRO A 1173 -29.72 56.26 -1.29
N PRO A 1174 -28.82 55.89 -2.23
CA PRO A 1174 -28.00 54.69 -2.15
C PRO A 1174 -26.73 54.91 -1.30
N MET A 1175 -26.38 53.95 -0.42
CA MET A 1175 -25.12 54.01 0.33
C MET A 1175 -23.90 53.85 -0.59
N HIS A 1176 -22.89 54.70 -0.40
CA HIS A 1176 -21.68 54.73 -1.22
C HIS A 1176 -20.77 53.50 -1.03
N CYS A 1177 -20.38 52.87 -2.14
CA CYS A 1177 -19.24 51.96 -2.19
C CYS A 1177 -18.03 52.70 -2.80
N SER A 1178 -17.10 53.13 -1.95
CA SER A 1178 -16.00 54.02 -2.32
C SER A 1178 -14.72 53.27 -2.70
N LEU A 1179 -14.53 52.95 -4.00
CA LEU A 1179 -13.25 52.44 -4.51
C LEU A 1179 -13.03 52.71 -6.02
N CYS A 1180 -13.07 53.99 -6.40
CA CYS A 1180 -12.67 54.48 -7.73
C CYS A 1180 -11.71 55.66 -7.61
N LEU A 1181 -10.39 55.40 -7.62
CA LEU A 1181 -9.38 56.43 -7.81
C LEU A 1181 -8.96 56.46 -9.29
N ARG A 1182 -9.33 57.54 -9.99
CA ARG A 1182 -8.68 57.95 -11.23
C ARG A 1182 -7.49 58.83 -10.87
N THR A 1183 -6.32 58.55 -11.43
CA THR A 1183 -5.23 59.54 -11.53
C THR A 1183 -5.05 59.90 -12.98
N SER A 1184 -5.27 61.17 -13.31
CA SER A 1184 -4.91 61.76 -14.60
C SER A 1184 -3.38 61.91 -14.71
N LEU A 1185 -2.85 61.76 -15.92
CA LEU A 1185 -1.58 62.34 -16.31
C LEU A 1185 -1.86 63.27 -17.50
N SER A 1186 -1.21 64.43 -17.51
CA SER A 1186 -1.47 65.51 -18.45
C SER A 1186 -0.71 65.34 -19.76
N ASN A 1187 -1.44 65.38 -20.88
CA ASN A 1187 -1.44 66.51 -21.80
C ASN A 1187 -2.73 66.50 -22.64
#